data_AF-A0A553ZLE3-F1
#
_entry.id   AF-A0A553ZLE3-F1
#
_cell.length_a   1.000
_cell.length_b   1.000
_cell.length_c   1.000
_cell.angle_alpha   90.00
_cell.angle_beta   90.00
_cell.angle_gamma   90.00
#
_symmetry.space_group_name_H-M   'P 1'
#
loop_
_entity.id
_entity.type
_entity.pdbx_description
1 polymer ?
#
loop_
_entity_poly.entity_id
_entity_poly.type
_entity_poly.pdbx_seq_one_letter_code
_entity_poly.pdbx_strand_id
1 'polypeptide(L)'
;MHRWHGPGRSRHGQGVPFRHRHRPAWCPVACLHPHIRVIDPHRAPHRAVVVLHHRPAPGNRHRRDNLRHRVRDAAALPKTRDRRTRTAPVRPALAPDAHPPRDDWAVHDPETGRTRYFSDALHAPGLALPNEVTDRNGHRITFDYADETGIPYAIRHSAGCELKLTCDESGRLTALHLVGVSEDGTDQLIRSYGHDEDGNLTTVTNSAGGVTRFAYDAEHRMTAWVESNGFRYEYTYDHRHRCLTQSGAEGHSANRFTYGEADPQTGHRTTTRTNGEGFASRYLINDRLQVLAITDPLGHTTLTTYDTGDRPLTITDPLGNTTHLTYGEDGRLVSILRPDGSTSTAAYTDLGLPTESTRCDGLTFRQEYDAKGNRIAVTDPTGRIIRFTRFTRFTRFTRFTRFTRFTRFTHDDRGGVTSITGPLGSVTRIECDEAGLPLTINFGEQWFAASGGAALLRCNRHHRVDAPLRAGRSAAQGAPPPIFRGTHAGSVCAVVEGVSPCTPDGEDERTMMGHSHAMSGALLFAGTTPFLPPMVMHAHLAPEEILMGTVLCAGAALLPDLDHHDGTIANFLGPVSKTLCRFVAWISGGHRHATHSLFFVALMTVGTWAGVTYLGRPFTLGLTFFLLALAVRALNLCPPGHGFSAWGTIVAMAGIGTAVIAKFIPSAPGWLPYAVGLGCLAHLLGDSITKQGAPWLWPLKNRYEIVIIQHSGNKLETEILTPIMGIATVVLLWFTALSPHPFS
;
A
#
# COMPACT_ATOMS: atom_id res chain seq x y z
N MET A 1 4.53 37.63 44.55
CA MET A 1 4.97 38.74 45.42
C MET A 1 6.44 38.52 45.78
N HIS A 2 7.29 39.50 45.40
CA HIS A 2 8.60 39.94 45.95
C HIS A 2 9.58 38.91 46.56
N ARG A 3 10.91 38.99 46.44
CA ARG A 3 11.93 39.85 45.78
C ARG A 3 13.27 39.11 46.05
N TRP A 4 14.14 38.92 45.06
CA TRP A 4 15.45 39.60 44.92
C TRP A 4 16.39 39.61 46.12
N HIS A 5 17.58 39.00 45.96
CA HIS A 5 18.89 39.66 46.18
C HIS A 5 20.04 38.81 45.58
N GLY A 6 20.73 39.36 44.58
CA GLY A 6 22.21 39.22 44.44
C GLY A 6 22.86 40.52 44.97
N PRO A 7 24.18 40.79 44.75
CA PRO A 7 25.21 40.03 44.00
C PRO A 7 26.58 39.92 44.73
N GLY A 8 27.54 39.16 44.17
CA GLY A 8 28.94 39.18 44.62
C GLY A 8 29.89 38.50 43.63
N ARG A 9 30.84 39.28 43.09
CA ARG A 9 31.70 38.99 41.93
C ARG A 9 33.01 38.23 42.26
N SER A 10 33.50 37.52 41.23
CA SER A 10 34.92 37.35 40.82
C SER A 10 35.81 36.40 41.66
N ARG A 11 36.79 35.64 41.13
CA ARG A 11 37.50 35.65 39.85
C ARG A 11 38.29 34.33 39.68
N HIS A 12 38.44 33.91 38.43
CA HIS A 12 39.51 33.11 37.78
C HIS A 12 40.12 31.86 38.43
N GLY A 13 40.01 30.75 37.68
CA GLY A 13 40.97 29.65 37.65
C GLY A 13 40.64 28.71 36.50
N GLN A 14 41.42 28.74 35.42
CA GLN A 14 41.28 27.88 34.24
C GLN A 14 41.43 26.40 34.64
N GLY A 15 40.49 25.57 34.19
CA GLY A 15 40.55 24.12 34.30
C GLY A 15 39.69 23.49 33.21
N VAL A 16 40.35 22.88 32.23
CA VAL A 16 39.78 22.10 31.14
C VAL A 16 38.91 20.95 31.70
N PRO A 17 37.65 20.75 31.23
CA PRO A 17 36.99 19.46 31.41
C PRO A 17 36.85 18.72 30.08
N PHE A 18 37.39 17.51 30.10
CA PHE A 18 37.13 16.41 29.18
C PHE A 18 35.64 16.31 28.80
N ARG A 19 35.31 16.47 27.51
CA ARG A 19 34.01 16.03 26.97
C ARG A 19 34.04 14.53 26.75
N HIS A 20 33.46 13.78 27.69
CA HIS A 20 32.98 12.42 27.43
C HIS A 20 31.91 12.48 26.33
N ARG A 21 32.22 11.94 25.15
CA ARG A 21 31.23 11.64 24.10
C ARG A 21 30.39 10.45 24.55
N HIS A 22 29.29 10.70 25.25
CA HIS A 22 28.23 9.71 25.37
C HIS A 22 27.45 9.66 24.06
N ARG A 23 27.47 8.51 23.39
CA ARG A 23 26.58 8.21 22.26
C ARG A 23 25.17 8.00 22.81
N PRO A 24 24.13 8.72 22.36
CA PRO A 24 22.76 8.37 22.69
C PRO A 24 22.40 7.03 22.03
N ALA A 25 21.91 6.10 22.84
CA ALA A 25 21.38 4.82 22.39
C ALA A 25 20.01 5.06 21.74
N TRP A 26 19.98 5.08 20.41
CA TRP A 26 18.74 5.10 19.63
C TRP A 26 18.05 3.74 19.76
N CYS A 27 16.89 3.72 20.42
CA CYS A 27 16.01 2.55 20.50
C CYS A 27 15.15 2.50 19.23
N PRO A 28 15.22 1.46 18.38
CA PRO A 28 14.51 1.41 17.12
C PRO A 28 13.10 0.83 17.31
N VAL A 29 12.24 1.49 18.08
CA VAL A 29 10.82 1.11 18.21
C VAL A 29 9.94 2.35 18.34
N ALA A 30 9.95 3.22 17.32
CA ALA A 30 8.91 4.23 17.08
C ALA A 30 9.16 4.97 15.76
N CYS A 31 8.89 4.33 14.62
CA CYS A 31 8.59 4.99 13.35
C CYS A 31 7.96 3.93 12.42
N LEU A 32 6.68 3.63 12.66
CA LEU A 32 5.82 2.98 11.68
C LEU A 32 4.87 4.06 11.19
N HIS A 33 5.21 4.74 10.08
CA HIS A 33 4.30 5.22 9.02
C HIS A 33 5.11 5.73 7.81
N PRO A 34 4.56 5.64 6.58
CA PRO A 34 5.30 5.80 5.33
C PRO A 34 5.43 7.28 4.95
N HIS A 35 6.46 7.61 4.20
CA HIS A 35 6.86 8.96 3.76
C HIS A 35 7.56 9.80 4.82
N ILE A 36 8.84 9.50 5.03
CA ILE A 36 10.01 10.41 4.98
C ILE A 36 11.20 9.54 5.39
N ARG A 37 12.07 9.15 4.43
CA ARG A 37 13.40 8.60 4.77
C ARG A 37 14.30 9.79 5.05
N VAL A 38 14.47 10.16 6.31
CA VAL A 38 15.65 10.92 6.72
C VAL A 38 16.82 9.94 6.67
N ILE A 39 17.75 10.17 5.75
CA ILE A 39 19.00 9.41 5.68
C ILE A 39 19.85 9.84 6.88
N ASP A 40 19.95 9.01 7.90
CA ASP A 40 20.95 9.14 8.95
C ASP A 40 22.32 8.67 8.40
N PRO A 41 23.33 9.55 8.26
CA PRO A 41 24.65 9.20 7.75
C PRO A 41 25.47 8.32 8.70
N HIS A 42 24.97 7.95 9.89
CA HIS A 42 25.71 7.14 10.86
C HIS A 42 25.26 5.68 11.01
N ARG A 43 24.27 5.23 10.22
CA ARG A 43 23.81 3.84 10.21
C ARG A 43 24.39 3.08 9.02
N ALA A 44 25.57 2.47 9.21
CA ALA A 44 26.17 1.56 8.23
C ALA A 44 25.45 0.20 8.25
N PRO A 45 24.82 -0.27 7.15
CA PRO A 45 24.46 -1.66 6.99
C PRO A 45 25.66 -2.41 6.40
N HIS A 46 25.99 -3.55 7.01
CA HIS A 46 27.03 -4.49 6.60
C HIS A 46 28.46 -3.92 6.55
N ARG A 47 29.40 -4.63 7.20
CA ARG A 47 30.82 -4.51 6.88
C ARG A 47 31.04 -5.03 5.46
N ALA A 48 30.71 -4.22 4.45
CA ALA A 48 31.38 -4.31 3.17
C ALA A 48 32.85 -3.97 3.45
N VAL A 49 33.75 -4.86 3.05
CA VAL A 49 35.19 -4.58 3.07
C VAL A 49 35.42 -3.43 2.10
N VAL A 50 35.49 -2.21 2.62
CA VAL A 50 35.90 -1.03 1.85
C VAL A 50 37.39 -1.20 1.55
N VAL A 51 37.71 -1.66 0.35
CA VAL A 51 39.09 -1.65 -0.16
C VAL A 51 39.36 -0.27 -0.73
N LEU A 52 39.92 0.63 0.09
CA LEU A 52 40.44 1.92 -0.37
C LEU A 52 41.83 1.68 -1.00
N HIS A 53 41.97 1.92 -2.30
CA HIS A 53 43.27 2.03 -2.95
C HIS A 53 43.38 3.37 -3.68
N HIS A 54 44.24 4.23 -3.15
CA HIS A 54 44.75 5.41 -3.82
C HIS A 54 45.99 5.01 -4.64
N ARG A 55 46.07 5.36 -5.92
CA ARG A 55 47.34 5.41 -6.66
C ARG A 55 47.48 6.77 -7.35
N PRO A 56 48.58 7.51 -7.14
CA PRO A 56 48.85 8.72 -7.91
C PRO A 56 49.34 8.37 -9.32
N ALA A 57 49.08 9.26 -10.27
CA ALA A 57 49.41 9.13 -11.69
C ALA A 57 50.93 8.97 -11.95
N PRO A 58 51.34 8.24 -13.00
CA PRO A 58 52.75 7.98 -13.25
C PRO A 58 53.42 9.17 -13.97
N GLY A 59 54.45 9.72 -13.32
CA GLY A 59 55.46 10.54 -13.97
C GLY A 59 56.43 9.69 -14.79
N ASN A 60 56.74 10.18 -15.99
CA ASN A 60 57.74 9.66 -16.91
C ASN A 60 59.09 9.34 -16.24
N ARG A 61 59.64 8.14 -16.48
CA ARG A 61 61.08 7.91 -16.76
C ARG A 61 61.39 6.47 -17.16
N HIS A 62 62.06 6.35 -18.29
CA HIS A 62 62.81 5.18 -18.74
C HIS A 62 63.87 4.73 -17.72
N ARG A 63 64.03 3.40 -17.52
CA ARG A 63 65.25 2.65 -17.89
C ARG A 63 65.14 1.16 -17.53
N ARG A 64 65.78 0.36 -18.39
CA ARG A 64 66.06 -1.08 -18.31
C ARG A 64 66.86 -1.44 -17.05
N ASP A 65 66.67 -2.65 -16.50
CA ASP A 65 67.58 -3.79 -16.73
C ASP A 65 67.23 -5.04 -15.90
N ASN A 66 67.66 -6.17 -16.47
CA ASN A 66 67.56 -7.55 -15.99
C ASN A 66 68.19 -7.79 -14.60
N LEU A 67 67.75 -8.82 -13.88
CA LEU A 67 68.61 -9.99 -13.58
C LEU A 67 67.84 -11.18 -12.96
N ARG A 68 68.32 -12.37 -13.28
CA ARG A 68 67.89 -13.72 -12.88
C ARG A 68 68.58 -14.17 -11.58
N HIS A 69 67.96 -15.12 -10.85
CA HIS A 69 68.52 -16.33 -10.17
C HIS A 69 67.47 -16.80 -9.14
N ARG A 70 66.79 -17.98 -9.19
CA ARG A 70 67.15 -19.41 -9.19
C ARG A 70 67.87 -19.88 -7.91
N VAL A 71 67.20 -20.71 -7.07
CA VAL A 71 67.54 -22.13 -6.71
C VAL A 71 67.10 -22.60 -5.29
N ARG A 72 66.32 -23.71 -5.29
CA ARG A 72 66.18 -24.91 -4.39
C ARG A 72 65.54 -24.93 -2.98
N ASP A 73 64.45 -25.72 -2.93
CA ASP A 73 64.17 -26.97 -2.17
C ASP A 73 64.44 -27.09 -0.66
N ALA A 74 63.38 -27.35 0.13
CA ALA A 74 63.17 -28.60 0.89
C ALA A 74 61.82 -28.60 1.66
N ALA A 75 61.29 -29.80 1.90
CA ALA A 75 59.91 -30.18 2.21
C ALA A 75 59.43 -29.99 3.68
N ALA A 76 58.10 -29.85 3.89
CA ALA A 76 57.25 -30.73 4.74
C ALA A 76 55.84 -30.15 5.09
N LEU A 77 54.84 -31.02 4.92
CA LEU A 77 53.50 -31.11 5.55
C LEU A 77 52.33 -30.18 5.09
N PRO A 78 51.09 -30.71 4.94
CA PRO A 78 50.01 -30.05 4.21
C PRO A 78 49.26 -29.05 5.10
N LYS A 79 49.33 -27.77 4.75
CA LYS A 79 48.38 -26.76 5.22
C LYS A 79 47.22 -26.69 4.22
N THR A 80 46.02 -26.90 4.73
CA THR A 80 44.74 -26.62 4.06
C THR A 80 44.77 -25.21 3.48
N ARG A 81 44.78 -25.13 2.14
CA ARG A 81 44.87 -23.87 1.42
C ARG A 81 43.45 -23.31 1.28
N ASP A 82 43.15 -22.32 2.12
CA ASP A 82 42.03 -21.39 1.93
C ASP A 82 42.21 -20.72 0.55
N ARG A 83 41.48 -21.23 -0.44
CA ARG A 83 41.54 -20.76 -1.83
C ARG A 83 40.56 -19.59 -1.97
N ARG A 84 40.86 -18.47 -1.32
CA ARG A 84 40.29 -17.17 -1.70
C ARG A 84 40.76 -16.86 -3.12
N THR A 85 39.93 -17.14 -4.11
CA THR A 85 40.03 -16.52 -5.43
C THR A 85 39.86 -15.01 -5.25
N ARG A 86 40.99 -14.30 -5.15
CA ARG A 86 41.06 -12.85 -5.40
C ARG A 86 40.70 -12.64 -6.86
N THR A 87 39.45 -12.29 -7.13
CA THR A 87 39.04 -11.68 -8.39
C THR A 87 39.76 -10.34 -8.52
N ALA A 88 40.61 -10.22 -9.53
CA ALA A 88 41.20 -8.94 -9.92
C ALA A 88 40.10 -8.05 -10.54
N PRO A 89 40.13 -6.72 -10.32
CA PRO A 89 39.13 -5.82 -10.90
C PRO A 89 39.29 -5.78 -12.43
N VAL A 90 38.19 -6.07 -13.14
CA VAL A 90 38.05 -5.87 -14.58
C VAL A 90 37.33 -4.53 -14.77
N ARG A 91 37.91 -3.62 -15.57
CA ARG A 91 37.22 -2.39 -16.00
C ARG A 91 35.98 -2.79 -16.83
N PRO A 92 34.77 -2.27 -16.54
CA PRO A 92 33.65 -2.40 -17.47
C PRO A 92 33.99 -1.65 -18.76
N ALA A 93 33.71 -2.26 -19.91
CA ALA A 93 33.71 -1.54 -21.18
C ALA A 93 32.57 -0.50 -21.13
N LEU A 94 32.93 0.79 -21.21
CA LEU A 94 31.97 1.90 -21.19
C LEU A 94 31.25 1.98 -22.55
N ALA A 95 29.95 2.27 -22.50
CA ALA A 95 29.15 2.67 -23.65
C ALA A 95 29.64 4.05 -24.19
N PRO A 96 29.36 4.39 -25.46
CA PRO A 96 30.02 5.50 -26.17
C PRO A 96 29.76 6.93 -25.63
N ASP A 97 28.91 7.10 -24.62
CA ASP A 97 28.50 8.41 -24.09
C ASP A 97 28.92 8.66 -22.63
N ALA A 98 29.87 7.88 -22.10
CA ALA A 98 30.36 8.07 -20.74
C ALA A 98 31.21 9.35 -20.61
N HIS A 99 30.77 10.28 -19.75
CA HIS A 99 31.62 11.36 -19.25
C HIS A 99 32.90 10.78 -18.62
N PRO A 100 34.06 11.46 -18.76
CA PRO A 100 35.31 10.96 -18.22
C PRO A 100 35.24 10.82 -16.69
N PRO A 101 35.95 9.85 -16.10
CA PRO A 101 35.85 9.57 -14.67
C PRO A 101 36.44 10.76 -13.91
N ARG A 102 35.59 11.54 -13.25
CA ARG A 102 36.01 12.27 -12.05
C ARG A 102 36.24 11.21 -10.97
N ASP A 103 37.17 11.45 -10.05
CA ASP A 103 37.55 10.51 -8.99
C ASP A 103 36.34 10.26 -8.05
N ASP A 104 35.42 9.40 -8.49
CA ASP A 104 34.12 9.18 -7.86
C ASP A 104 34.06 7.79 -7.17
N TRP A 105 33.50 7.74 -5.96
CA TRP A 105 33.25 6.51 -5.24
C TRP A 105 31.92 5.90 -5.65
N ALA A 106 31.81 4.57 -5.63
CA ALA A 106 30.57 3.85 -5.92
C ALA A 106 30.24 2.81 -4.84
N VAL A 107 28.99 2.79 -4.42
CA VAL A 107 28.41 1.76 -3.54
C VAL A 107 27.38 0.98 -4.35
N HIS A 108 27.69 -0.28 -4.65
CA HIS A 108 26.79 -1.19 -5.34
C HIS A 108 25.94 -1.96 -4.33
N ASP A 109 24.63 -1.89 -4.50
CA ASP A 109 23.65 -2.69 -3.77
C ASP A 109 23.21 -3.86 -4.68
N PRO A 110 23.76 -5.07 -4.48
CA PRO A 110 23.50 -6.21 -5.35
C PRO A 110 22.09 -6.75 -5.20
N GLU A 111 21.37 -6.45 -4.11
CA GLU A 111 19.98 -6.88 -3.94
C GLU A 111 19.06 -6.01 -4.81
N THR A 112 19.09 -4.70 -4.58
CA THR A 112 18.23 -3.77 -5.34
C THR A 112 18.74 -3.52 -6.76
N GLY A 113 19.98 -3.90 -7.05
CA GLY A 113 20.62 -3.62 -8.34
C GLY A 113 20.97 -2.15 -8.55
N ARG A 114 20.95 -1.35 -7.48
CA ARG A 114 21.22 0.08 -7.55
C ARG A 114 22.68 0.37 -7.24
N THR A 115 23.27 1.30 -7.97
CA THR A 115 24.61 1.81 -7.68
C THR A 115 24.49 3.28 -7.32
N ARG A 116 25.04 3.66 -6.16
CA ARG A 116 25.11 5.04 -5.68
C ARG A 116 26.52 5.55 -5.90
N TYR A 117 26.66 6.63 -6.64
CA TYR A 117 27.92 7.30 -6.89
C TYR A 117 28.05 8.53 -6.01
N PHE A 118 29.27 8.82 -5.60
CA PHE A 118 29.61 9.94 -4.76
C PHE A 118 30.81 10.67 -5.33
N SER A 119 30.78 11.99 -5.26
CA SER A 119 31.87 12.87 -5.68
C SER A 119 32.40 13.65 -4.49
N ASP A 120 33.67 14.06 -4.55
CA ASP A 120 34.26 14.88 -3.51
C ASP A 120 33.52 16.22 -3.37
N ALA A 121 33.25 16.61 -2.13
CA ALA A 121 32.72 17.91 -1.79
C ALA A 121 33.83 18.97 -1.94
N LEU A 122 33.79 19.79 -3.00
CA LEU A 122 34.80 20.82 -3.24
C LEU A 122 34.92 21.81 -2.07
N HIS A 123 33.80 22.17 -1.44
CA HIS A 123 33.75 23.05 -0.27
C HIS A 123 34.24 22.39 1.04
N ALA A 124 34.30 21.06 1.11
CA ALA A 124 34.63 20.31 2.32
C ALA A 124 35.41 19.03 1.99
N PRO A 125 36.73 19.12 1.70
CA PRO A 125 37.55 17.97 1.34
C PRO A 125 37.45 16.83 2.36
N GLY A 126 37.21 15.61 1.86
CA GLY A 126 36.98 14.43 2.70
C GLY A 126 35.51 14.13 3.01
N LEU A 127 34.58 14.99 2.58
CA LEU A 127 33.16 14.68 2.50
C LEU A 127 32.83 14.21 1.07
N ALA A 128 32.12 13.09 0.93
CA ALA A 128 31.64 12.59 -0.35
C ALA A 128 30.14 12.88 -0.50
N LEU A 129 29.78 13.71 -1.47
CA LEU A 129 28.38 14.06 -1.78
C LEU A 129 27.77 13.01 -2.71
N PRO A 130 26.51 12.58 -2.48
CA PRO A 130 25.80 11.74 -3.45
C PRO A 130 25.71 12.46 -4.79
N ASN A 131 26.25 11.89 -5.86
CA ASN A 131 26.23 12.51 -7.19
C ASN A 131 25.15 11.88 -8.08
N GLU A 132 25.06 10.54 -8.06
CA GLU A 132 24.18 9.82 -8.96
C GLU A 132 23.67 8.51 -8.33
N VAL A 133 22.44 8.12 -8.65
CA VAL A 133 21.90 6.79 -8.40
C VAL A 133 21.49 6.17 -9.72
N THR A 134 22.03 4.99 -10.03
CA THR A 134 21.69 4.23 -11.24
C THR A 134 21.04 2.89 -10.90
N ASP A 135 20.25 2.36 -11.83
CA ASP A 135 19.83 0.96 -11.81
C ASP A 135 20.62 0.10 -12.83
N ARG A 136 20.37 -1.22 -12.85
CA ARG A 136 21.01 -2.17 -13.79
C ARG A 136 20.71 -1.87 -15.27
N ASN A 137 19.69 -1.07 -15.54
CA ASN A 137 19.26 -0.70 -16.89
C ASN A 137 19.82 0.65 -17.36
N GLY A 138 20.54 1.36 -16.50
CA GLY A 138 21.13 2.67 -16.80
C GLY A 138 20.18 3.85 -16.62
N HIS A 139 19.01 3.63 -16.00
CA HIS A 139 18.16 4.72 -15.55
C HIS A 139 18.85 5.41 -14.36
N ARG A 140 18.88 6.75 -14.36
CA ARG A 140 19.67 7.53 -13.40
C ARG A 140 18.91 8.68 -12.74
N ILE A 141 19.29 8.96 -11.51
CA ILE A 141 18.93 10.17 -10.75
C ILE A 141 20.23 10.88 -10.40
N THR A 142 20.41 12.14 -10.81
CA THR A 142 21.58 12.95 -10.47
C THR A 142 21.22 14.04 -9.46
N PHE A 143 22.20 14.45 -8.66
CA PHE A 143 22.06 15.47 -7.63
C PHE A 143 23.08 16.58 -7.88
N ASP A 144 22.63 17.82 -7.90
CA ASP A 144 23.46 18.97 -8.20
C ASP A 144 23.59 19.88 -6.98
N TYR A 145 24.82 20.34 -6.75
CA TYR A 145 25.21 21.10 -5.57
C TYR A 145 25.98 22.36 -5.98
N ALA A 146 25.80 23.44 -5.23
CA ALA A 146 26.64 24.63 -5.40
C ALA A 146 28.08 24.31 -4.96
N ASP A 147 29.07 24.51 -5.84
CA ASP A 147 30.46 24.12 -5.59
C ASP A 147 31.04 24.76 -4.32
N GLU A 148 30.70 26.01 -4.05
CA GLU A 148 31.24 26.80 -2.93
C GLU A 148 30.66 26.42 -1.56
N THR A 149 29.40 25.95 -1.51
CA THR A 149 28.67 25.74 -0.24
C THR A 149 28.24 24.29 -0.02
N GLY A 150 28.18 23.48 -1.07
CA GLY A 150 27.62 22.13 -1.02
C GLY A 150 26.10 22.07 -0.88
N ILE A 151 25.40 23.19 -1.02
CA ILE A 151 23.94 23.22 -0.87
C ILE A 151 23.31 22.62 -2.14
N PRO A 152 22.43 21.61 -2.02
CA PRO A 152 21.77 21.00 -3.16
C PRO A 152 20.77 21.97 -3.79
N TYR A 153 20.75 22.07 -5.12
CA TYR A 153 19.82 22.96 -5.83
C TYR A 153 19.01 22.25 -6.94
N ALA A 154 19.41 21.05 -7.38
CA ALA A 154 18.61 20.28 -8.34
C ALA A 154 18.71 18.76 -8.13
N ILE A 155 17.65 18.06 -8.51
CA ILE A 155 17.61 16.61 -8.68
C ILE A 155 17.04 16.31 -10.06
N ARG A 156 17.74 15.52 -10.87
CA ARG A 156 17.32 15.23 -12.26
C ARG A 156 17.14 13.74 -12.47
N HIS A 157 16.04 13.35 -13.08
CA HIS A 157 15.77 11.98 -13.48
C HIS A 157 16.05 11.81 -14.98
N SER A 158 16.61 10.68 -15.39
CA SER A 158 16.88 10.37 -16.81
C SER A 158 15.63 10.30 -17.69
N ALA A 159 14.44 10.34 -17.10
CA ALA A 159 13.16 10.45 -17.81
C ALA A 159 12.81 11.90 -18.18
N GLY A 160 13.65 12.89 -17.82
CA GLY A 160 13.45 14.31 -18.15
C GLY A 160 12.81 15.13 -17.04
N CYS A 161 12.44 14.53 -15.90
CA CYS A 161 11.91 15.27 -14.76
C CYS A 161 13.04 15.95 -13.98
N GLU A 162 12.89 17.24 -13.68
CA GLU A 162 13.82 18.00 -12.84
C GLU A 162 13.09 18.63 -11.65
N LEU A 163 13.65 18.42 -10.45
CA LEU A 163 13.24 19.10 -9.24
C LEU A 163 14.26 20.18 -8.89
N LYS A 164 13.79 21.41 -8.73
CA LYS A 164 14.58 22.52 -8.20
C LYS A 164 14.38 22.62 -6.69
N LEU A 165 15.51 22.67 -5.97
CA LEU A 165 15.56 22.77 -4.51
C LEU A 165 15.90 24.21 -4.14
N THR A 166 15.10 24.78 -3.24
CA THR A 166 15.43 26.05 -2.58
C THR A 166 15.84 25.75 -1.15
N CYS A 167 16.97 26.28 -0.72
CA CYS A 167 17.45 26.17 0.66
C CYS A 167 17.64 27.56 1.28
N ASP A 168 17.64 27.62 2.61
CA ASP A 168 18.07 28.80 3.35
C ASP A 168 19.61 28.92 3.40
N GLU A 169 20.12 30.00 4.01
CA GLU A 169 21.56 30.26 4.15
C GLU A 169 22.32 29.19 4.95
N SER A 170 21.61 28.41 5.77
CA SER A 170 22.17 27.28 6.52
C SER A 170 22.09 25.96 5.75
N GLY A 171 21.61 25.98 4.50
CA GLY A 171 21.48 24.80 3.64
C GLY A 171 20.23 23.95 3.90
N ARG A 172 19.28 24.39 4.73
CA ARG A 172 18.03 23.65 4.99
C ARG A 172 17.05 23.86 3.85
N LEU A 173 16.47 22.77 3.35
CA LEU A 173 15.49 22.80 2.26
C LEU A 173 14.22 23.56 2.68
N THR A 174 13.86 24.62 1.96
CA THR A 174 12.65 25.43 2.20
C THR A 174 11.58 25.24 1.14
N ALA A 175 11.93 24.82 -0.09
CA ALA A 175 10.96 24.54 -1.14
C ALA A 175 11.46 23.53 -2.17
N LEU A 176 10.51 22.82 -2.78
CA LEU A 176 10.69 21.95 -3.93
C LEU A 176 9.78 22.43 -5.06
N HIS A 177 10.36 22.62 -6.23
CA HIS A 177 9.62 22.94 -7.45
C HIS A 177 9.85 21.87 -8.51
N LEU A 178 8.80 21.49 -9.23
CA LEU A 178 8.91 20.69 -10.44
C LEU A 178 9.07 21.64 -11.63
N VAL A 179 10.15 21.49 -12.39
CA VAL A 179 10.55 22.46 -13.41
C VAL A 179 9.64 22.39 -14.64
N GLY A 180 9.17 23.54 -15.11
CA GLY A 180 8.52 23.70 -16.42
C GLY A 180 7.17 23.01 -16.65
N VAL A 181 6.51 22.53 -15.60
CA VAL A 181 5.27 21.73 -15.73
C VAL A 181 3.96 22.53 -15.62
N SER A 182 4.02 23.80 -15.23
CA SER A 182 2.82 24.66 -15.20
C SER A 182 2.32 24.95 -16.63
N GLU A 183 1.05 25.33 -16.78
CA GLU A 183 0.43 25.61 -18.09
C GLU A 183 1.10 26.76 -18.85
N ASP A 184 1.72 27.69 -18.12
CA ASP A 184 2.50 28.81 -18.63
C ASP A 184 4.00 28.49 -18.77
N GLY A 185 4.40 27.22 -18.56
CA GLY A 185 5.78 26.76 -18.61
C GLY A 185 6.62 27.17 -17.40
N THR A 186 6.00 27.66 -16.32
CA THR A 186 6.71 28.00 -15.09
C THR A 186 6.93 26.79 -14.17
N ASP A 187 7.85 26.97 -13.22
CA ASP A 187 8.14 25.99 -12.17
C ASP A 187 6.96 25.85 -11.19
N GLN A 188 6.45 24.64 -11.01
CA GLN A 188 5.36 24.37 -10.07
C GLN A 188 5.90 24.10 -8.67
N LEU A 189 5.53 24.92 -7.68
CA LEU A 189 5.79 24.61 -6.27
C LEU A 189 5.03 23.33 -5.89
N ILE A 190 5.74 22.30 -5.47
CA ILE A 190 5.16 21.01 -5.08
C ILE A 190 5.16 20.80 -3.57
N ARG A 191 6.11 21.40 -2.85
CA ARG A 191 6.20 21.32 -1.38
C ARG A 191 7.04 22.45 -0.81
N SER A 192 6.65 22.98 0.35
CA SER A 192 7.48 23.93 1.13
C SER A 192 7.64 23.49 2.58
N TYR A 193 8.70 23.97 3.22
CA TYR A 193 9.15 23.56 4.55
C TYR A 193 9.49 24.79 5.40
N GLY A 194 8.98 24.83 6.62
CA GLY A 194 9.35 25.84 7.62
C GLY A 194 10.23 25.23 8.69
N HIS A 195 11.19 26.02 9.18
CA HIS A 195 12.10 25.64 10.27
C HIS A 195 12.07 26.70 11.36
N ASP A 196 12.30 26.31 12.62
CA ASP A 196 12.56 27.27 13.70
C ASP A 196 14.04 27.71 13.72
N GLU A 197 14.39 28.59 14.66
CA GLU A 197 15.76 29.11 14.83
C GLU A 197 16.78 28.01 15.15
N ASP A 198 16.31 26.93 15.79
CA ASP A 198 17.11 25.75 16.13
C ASP A 198 17.26 24.76 14.95
N GLY A 199 16.55 25.01 13.84
CA GLY A 199 16.58 24.19 12.63
C GLY A 199 15.63 22.99 12.66
N ASN A 200 14.72 22.89 13.65
CA ASN A 200 13.69 21.86 13.66
C ASN A 200 12.65 22.14 12.57
N LEU A 201 12.21 21.11 11.86
CA LEU A 201 11.15 21.21 10.84
C LEU A 201 9.81 21.51 11.51
N THR A 202 9.31 22.74 11.41
CA THR A 202 8.05 23.18 12.05
C THR A 202 6.84 23.09 11.15
N THR A 203 7.01 23.19 9.82
CA THR A 203 5.88 23.06 8.89
C THR A 203 6.25 22.33 7.60
N VAL A 204 5.29 21.59 7.05
CA VAL A 204 5.32 21.03 5.69
C VAL A 204 4.04 21.42 4.98
N THR A 205 4.14 22.15 3.88
CA THR A 205 2.98 22.55 3.06
C THR A 205 2.97 21.75 1.76
N ASN A 206 1.87 21.07 1.46
CA ASN A 206 1.71 20.32 0.21
C ASN A 206 1.34 21.24 -0.97
N SER A 207 1.28 20.69 -2.18
CA SER A 207 0.93 21.43 -3.41
C SER A 207 -0.48 22.03 -3.42
N ALA A 208 -1.39 21.55 -2.56
CA ALA A 208 -2.74 22.08 -2.39
C ALA A 208 -2.84 23.15 -1.28
N GLY A 209 -1.72 23.53 -0.65
CA GLY A 209 -1.69 24.51 0.45
C GLY A 209 -2.03 23.94 1.82
N GLY A 210 -2.26 22.63 1.94
CA GLY A 210 -2.47 21.96 3.23
C GLY A 210 -1.19 21.94 4.05
N VAL A 211 -1.23 22.49 5.27
CA VAL A 211 -0.08 22.64 6.17
C VAL A 211 -0.12 21.60 7.28
N THR A 212 0.93 20.79 7.38
CA THR A 212 1.23 19.97 8.57
C THR A 212 2.20 20.73 9.46
N ARG A 213 1.96 20.75 10.78
CA ARG A 213 2.77 21.47 11.76
C ARG A 213 3.41 20.51 12.75
N PHE A 214 4.59 20.83 13.24
CA PHE A 214 5.34 20.02 14.20
C PHE A 214 5.79 20.89 15.37
N ALA A 215 5.79 20.32 16.57
CA ALA A 215 6.25 20.95 17.80
C ALA A 215 7.32 20.08 18.44
N TYR A 216 8.28 20.73 19.10
CA TYR A 216 9.45 20.10 19.70
C TYR A 216 9.63 20.59 21.15
N ASP A 217 10.28 19.77 21.98
CA ASP A 217 10.82 20.22 23.26
C ASP A 217 12.21 20.85 23.10
N ALA A 218 12.79 21.32 24.22
CA ALA A 218 14.11 21.92 24.26
C ALA A 218 15.26 20.93 23.92
N GLU A 219 14.97 19.63 23.88
CA GLU A 219 15.90 18.59 23.46
C GLU A 219 15.71 18.19 21.98
N HIS A 220 14.97 18.98 21.20
CA HIS A 220 14.66 18.74 19.78
C HIS A 220 13.89 17.44 19.52
N ARG A 221 13.16 16.92 20.51
CA ARG A 221 12.26 15.77 20.33
C ARG A 221 10.89 16.26 19.94
N MET A 222 10.31 15.66 18.90
CA MET A 222 8.95 16.00 18.46
C MET A 222 7.94 15.64 19.55
N THR A 223 7.28 16.65 20.11
CA THR A 223 6.25 16.52 21.16
C THR A 223 4.85 16.53 20.59
N ALA A 224 4.64 17.11 19.41
CA ALA A 224 3.36 17.01 18.71
C ALA A 224 3.51 17.22 17.20
N TRP A 225 2.50 16.76 16.46
CA TRP A 225 2.25 17.22 15.10
C TRP A 225 0.75 17.38 14.86
N VAL A 226 0.42 18.31 13.96
CA VAL A 226 -0.96 18.68 13.62
C VAL A 226 -1.11 18.62 12.10
N GLU A 227 -2.03 17.78 11.64
CA GLU A 227 -2.39 17.69 10.22
C GLU A 227 -3.12 18.93 9.72
N SER A 228 -3.21 19.08 8.40
CA SER A 228 -3.95 20.19 7.77
C SER A 228 -5.45 20.19 8.09
N ASN A 229 -6.00 19.05 8.52
CA ASN A 229 -7.39 18.90 8.98
C ASN A 229 -7.57 19.27 10.48
N GLY A 230 -6.51 19.66 11.18
CA GLY A 230 -6.51 20.01 12.60
C GLY A 230 -6.34 18.82 13.56
N PHE A 231 -6.27 17.59 13.06
CA PHE A 231 -6.02 16.42 13.89
C PHE A 231 -4.61 16.48 14.47
N ARG A 232 -4.50 16.32 15.80
CA ARG A 232 -3.27 16.47 16.56
C ARG A 232 -2.85 15.15 17.16
N TYR A 233 -1.55 14.88 17.13
CA TYR A 233 -0.88 13.78 17.81
C TYR A 233 0.20 14.31 18.73
N GLU A 234 0.37 13.69 19.88
CA GLU A 234 1.25 14.13 20.96
C GLU A 234 2.12 12.98 21.48
N TYR A 235 3.29 13.36 21.99
CA TYR A 235 4.32 12.46 22.49
C TYR A 235 4.89 12.98 23.80
N THR A 236 5.17 12.06 24.73
CA THR A 236 5.98 12.35 25.92
C THR A 236 7.16 11.39 25.97
N TYR A 237 8.23 11.81 26.64
CA TYR A 237 9.49 11.05 26.68
C TYR A 237 10.03 10.97 28.10
N ASP A 238 10.78 9.91 28.39
CA ASP A 238 11.58 9.82 29.61
C ASP A 238 12.92 10.60 29.47
N HIS A 239 13.68 10.64 30.57
CA HIS A 239 15.01 11.26 30.62
C HIS A 239 16.06 10.56 29.73
N ARG A 240 15.75 9.37 29.18
CA ARG A 240 16.60 8.63 28.25
C ARG A 240 16.13 8.80 26.80
N HIS A 241 15.26 9.77 26.53
CA HIS A 241 14.68 10.08 25.22
C HIS A 241 13.84 8.93 24.61
N ARG A 242 13.26 8.07 25.46
CA ARG A 242 12.34 7.01 25.02
C ARG A 242 10.90 7.48 25.17
N CYS A 243 10.07 7.24 24.14
CA CYS A 243 8.66 7.63 24.15
C CYS A 243 7.91 6.90 25.27
N LEU A 244 7.22 7.63 26.15
CA LEU A 244 6.39 7.08 27.23
C LEU A 244 4.92 7.03 26.82
N THR A 245 4.45 8.03 26.10
CA THR A 245 3.07 8.08 25.59
C THR A 245 3.06 8.58 24.17
N GLN A 246 2.17 8.01 23.36
CA GLN A 246 1.74 8.54 22.09
C GLN A 246 0.23 8.64 22.13
N SER A 247 -0.36 9.77 21.76
CA SER A 247 -1.83 9.89 21.69
C SER A 247 -2.24 10.88 20.62
N GLY A 248 -3.24 10.53 19.83
CA GLY A 248 -4.03 11.47 19.05
C GLY A 248 -4.99 12.26 19.94
N ALA A 249 -5.62 13.28 19.35
CA ALA A 249 -6.70 14.05 19.98
C ALA A 249 -7.78 13.10 20.53
N GLU A 250 -8.32 13.40 21.71
CA GLU A 250 -9.37 12.61 22.37
C GLU A 250 -8.99 11.15 22.69
N GLY A 251 -7.70 10.82 22.76
CA GLY A 251 -7.23 9.46 23.10
C GLY A 251 -7.17 8.49 21.92
N HIS A 252 -7.43 8.95 20.69
CA HIS A 252 -7.28 8.11 19.49
C HIS A 252 -5.84 7.64 19.33
N SER A 253 -5.63 6.37 18.98
CA SER A 253 -4.29 5.80 18.86
C SER A 253 -3.41 6.00 20.12
N ALA A 254 -4.05 6.10 21.30
CA ALA A 254 -3.34 6.18 22.56
C ALA A 254 -2.51 4.92 22.78
N ASN A 255 -1.24 5.12 23.10
CA ASN A 255 -0.29 4.09 23.47
C ASN A 255 0.52 4.58 24.65
N ARG A 256 0.72 3.71 25.64
CA ARG A 256 1.65 3.90 26.74
C ARG A 256 2.74 2.85 26.65
N PHE A 257 3.99 3.29 26.80
CA PHE A 257 5.15 2.43 26.78
C PHE A 257 5.78 2.38 28.16
N THR A 258 6.10 1.18 28.62
CA THR A 258 6.97 0.98 29.78
C THR A 258 8.18 0.17 29.38
N TYR A 259 9.32 0.50 29.97
CA TYR A 259 10.60 -0.12 29.66
C TYR A 259 11.17 -0.71 30.95
N GLY A 260 11.26 -2.04 30.99
CA GLY A 260 11.91 -2.77 32.07
C GLY A 260 13.41 -2.57 32.05
N GLU A 261 14.02 -2.76 33.22
CA GLU A 261 15.47 -2.86 33.35
C GLU A 261 15.96 -4.19 32.76
N ALA A 262 17.27 -4.27 32.49
CA ALA A 262 17.86 -5.50 31.99
C ALA A 262 17.79 -6.59 33.07
N ASP A 263 17.34 -7.77 32.67
CA ASP A 263 17.43 -8.97 33.48
C ASP A 263 18.92 -9.25 33.82
N PRO A 264 19.29 -9.37 35.11
CA PRO A 264 20.70 -9.49 35.50
C PRO A 264 21.40 -10.75 35.00
N GLN A 265 20.66 -11.81 34.65
CA GLN A 265 21.23 -13.08 34.21
C GLN A 265 21.39 -13.14 32.69
N THR A 266 20.37 -12.71 31.96
CA THR A 266 20.31 -12.80 30.50
C THR A 266 20.70 -11.50 29.80
N GLY A 267 20.66 -10.36 30.50
CA GLY A 267 20.81 -9.02 29.91
C GLY A 267 19.60 -8.57 29.09
N HIS A 268 18.56 -9.39 28.97
CA HIS A 268 17.38 -9.09 28.16
C HIS A 268 16.50 -8.03 28.83
N ARG A 269 15.75 -7.27 28.04
CA ARG A 269 14.86 -6.20 28.51
C ARG A 269 13.45 -6.44 28.02
N THR A 270 12.48 -6.03 28.81
CA THR A 270 11.07 -6.08 28.43
C THR A 270 10.56 -4.68 28.10
N THR A 271 10.00 -4.50 26.91
CA THR A 271 9.18 -3.31 26.60
C THR A 271 7.72 -3.72 26.61
N THR A 272 6.86 -2.96 27.28
CA THR A 272 5.41 -3.17 27.25
C THR A 272 4.75 -2.01 26.53
N ARG A 273 3.89 -2.30 25.57
CA ARG A 273 3.00 -1.34 24.91
C ARG A 273 1.58 -1.62 25.36
N THR A 274 0.94 -0.64 25.97
CA THR A 274 -0.47 -0.67 26.34
C THR A 274 -1.24 0.25 25.40
N ASN A 275 -2.22 -0.27 24.67
CA ASN A 275 -3.06 0.55 23.79
C ASN A 275 -4.08 1.38 24.60
N GLY A 276 -4.88 2.22 23.92
CA GLY A 276 -5.87 3.09 24.54
C GLY A 276 -7.01 2.35 25.27
N GLU A 277 -7.19 1.06 24.98
CA GLU A 277 -8.18 0.19 25.62
C GLU A 277 -7.62 -0.52 26.87
N GLY A 278 -6.32 -0.34 27.16
CA GLY A 278 -5.64 -0.99 28.27
C GLY A 278 -5.04 -2.36 27.93
N PHE A 279 -5.16 -2.84 26.70
CA PHE A 279 -4.57 -4.09 26.26
C PHE A 279 -3.05 -3.97 26.10
N ALA A 280 -2.31 -4.83 26.81
CA ALA A 280 -0.86 -4.78 26.89
C ALA A 280 -0.18 -5.87 26.06
N SER A 281 0.69 -5.48 25.12
CA SER A 281 1.62 -6.38 24.45
C SER A 281 3.02 -6.24 25.04
N ARG A 282 3.73 -7.34 25.24
CA ARG A 282 5.10 -7.35 25.80
C ARG A 282 6.10 -7.85 24.76
N TYR A 283 7.26 -7.21 24.75
CA TYR A 283 8.36 -7.50 23.83
C TYR A 283 9.59 -7.82 24.65
N LEU A 284 10.10 -9.05 24.55
CA LEU A 284 11.39 -9.44 25.13
C LEU A 284 12.49 -9.15 24.12
N ILE A 285 13.50 -8.39 24.54
CA ILE A 285 14.52 -7.83 23.64
C ILE A 285 15.91 -8.18 24.19
N ASN A 286 16.81 -8.70 23.36
CA ASN A 286 18.19 -8.98 23.76
C ASN A 286 19.11 -7.74 23.69
N ASP A 287 20.39 -7.92 24.02
CA ASP A 287 21.42 -6.88 23.99
C ASP A 287 21.72 -6.34 22.58
N ARG A 288 21.49 -7.14 21.54
CA ARG A 288 21.54 -6.76 20.12
C ARG A 288 20.29 -6.03 19.62
N LEU A 289 19.34 -5.74 20.50
CA LEU A 289 18.05 -5.11 20.17
C LEU A 289 17.14 -5.95 19.25
N GLN A 290 17.33 -7.27 19.25
CA GLN A 290 16.45 -8.20 18.55
C GLN A 290 15.26 -8.58 19.44
N VAL A 291 14.07 -8.71 18.85
CA VAL A 291 12.84 -9.09 19.58
C VAL A 291 12.74 -10.61 19.66
N LEU A 292 13.09 -11.18 20.81
CA LEU A 292 13.07 -12.62 21.05
C LEU A 292 11.67 -13.19 21.27
N ALA A 293 10.77 -12.39 21.85
CA ALA A 293 9.41 -12.81 22.14
C ALA A 293 8.42 -11.65 22.02
N ILE A 294 7.24 -11.94 21.49
CA ILE A 294 6.08 -11.04 21.50
C ILE A 294 4.95 -11.76 22.20
N THR A 295 4.53 -11.24 23.35
CA THR A 295 3.33 -11.70 24.07
C THR A 295 2.18 -10.75 23.80
N ASP A 296 1.09 -11.27 23.26
CA ASP A 296 -0.13 -10.52 22.98
C ASP A 296 -0.93 -10.22 24.27
N PRO A 297 -1.99 -9.39 24.21
CA PRO A 297 -2.81 -9.08 25.38
C PRO A 297 -3.55 -10.28 25.99
N LEU A 298 -3.72 -11.37 25.25
CA LEU A 298 -4.35 -12.61 25.70
C LEU A 298 -3.35 -13.55 26.37
N GLY A 299 -2.05 -13.21 26.36
CA GLY A 299 -0.97 -14.01 26.92
C GLY A 299 -0.32 -14.99 25.94
N HIS A 300 -0.76 -15.00 24.68
CA HIS A 300 -0.17 -15.84 23.65
C HIS A 300 1.21 -15.29 23.26
N THR A 301 2.22 -16.15 23.24
CA THR A 301 3.61 -15.73 23.00
C THR A 301 4.17 -16.35 21.73
N THR A 302 4.62 -15.51 20.81
CA THR A 302 5.41 -15.91 19.64
C THR A 302 6.90 -15.70 19.94
N LEU A 303 7.72 -16.71 19.70
CA LEU A 303 9.17 -16.67 19.92
C LEU A 303 9.92 -16.58 18.59
N THR A 304 10.98 -15.80 18.54
CA THR A 304 11.87 -15.68 17.37
C THR A 304 13.31 -15.84 17.80
N THR A 305 14.05 -16.72 17.11
CA THR A 305 15.51 -16.82 17.25
C THR A 305 16.18 -16.18 16.04
N TYR A 306 17.44 -15.76 16.19
CA TYR A 306 18.16 -15.04 15.15
C TYR A 306 19.56 -15.62 14.96
N ASP A 307 20.11 -15.43 13.77
CA ASP A 307 21.53 -15.67 13.52
C ASP A 307 22.39 -14.43 13.85
N THR A 308 23.69 -14.55 13.58
CA THR A 308 24.66 -13.47 13.83
C THR A 308 24.48 -12.26 12.91
N GLY A 309 23.74 -12.41 11.80
CA GLY A 309 23.42 -11.37 10.84
C GLY A 309 22.05 -10.70 11.07
N ASP A 310 21.45 -10.89 12.24
CA ASP A 310 20.12 -10.35 12.61
C ASP A 310 18.96 -10.90 11.77
N ARG A 311 19.10 -12.12 11.22
CA ARG A 311 18.04 -12.78 10.44
C ARG A 311 17.32 -13.85 11.26
N PRO A 312 15.97 -13.95 11.20
CA PRO A 312 15.21 -14.95 11.96
C PRO A 312 15.55 -16.39 11.56
N LEU A 313 15.95 -17.25 12.49
CA LEU A 313 16.21 -18.68 12.25
C LEU A 313 15.00 -19.56 12.53
N THR A 314 14.28 -19.29 13.61
CA THR A 314 13.05 -20.00 13.96
C THR A 314 11.98 -19.02 14.41
N ILE A 315 10.74 -19.35 14.09
CA ILE A 315 9.55 -18.65 14.57
C ILE A 315 8.64 -19.71 15.18
N THR A 316 8.42 -19.65 16.48
CA THR A 316 7.52 -20.56 17.20
C THR A 316 6.25 -19.82 17.57
N ASP A 317 5.12 -20.31 17.09
CA ASP A 317 3.81 -19.74 17.38
C ASP A 317 3.36 -20.04 18.83
N PRO A 318 2.27 -19.43 19.31
CA PRO A 318 1.77 -19.67 20.67
C PRO A 318 1.30 -21.09 20.96
N LEU A 319 1.05 -21.91 19.93
CA LEU A 319 0.67 -23.32 20.06
C LEU A 319 1.90 -24.25 20.12
N GLY A 320 3.11 -23.69 20.01
CA GLY A 320 4.37 -24.44 20.00
C GLY A 320 4.80 -24.90 18.61
N ASN A 321 4.07 -24.55 17.55
CA ASN A 321 4.43 -24.93 16.20
C ASN A 321 5.59 -24.06 15.70
N THR A 322 6.67 -24.70 15.24
CA THR A 322 7.90 -23.99 14.85
C THR A 322 8.13 -24.02 13.35
N THR A 323 8.31 -22.83 12.76
CA THR A 323 8.79 -22.64 11.39
C THR A 323 10.29 -22.39 11.41
N HIS A 324 11.05 -23.11 10.58
CA HIS A 324 12.50 -22.95 10.44
C HIS A 324 12.84 -22.22 9.14
N LEU A 325 13.75 -21.26 9.21
CA LEU A 325 14.25 -20.49 8.08
C LEU A 325 15.74 -20.80 7.90
N THR A 326 16.11 -21.20 6.68
CA THR A 326 17.50 -21.49 6.32
C THR A 326 18.00 -20.49 5.30
N TYR A 327 19.17 -19.92 5.56
CA TYR A 327 19.81 -18.94 4.67
C TYR A 327 21.05 -19.54 4.00
N GLY A 328 21.30 -19.15 2.75
CA GLY A 328 22.53 -19.47 2.02
C GLY A 328 23.74 -18.69 2.55
N GLU A 329 24.93 -19.00 2.02
CA GLU A 329 26.18 -18.30 2.39
C GLU A 329 26.14 -16.80 2.04
N ASP A 330 25.42 -16.45 0.97
CA ASP A 330 25.15 -15.08 0.53
C ASP A 330 24.12 -14.35 1.42
N GLY A 331 23.50 -15.09 2.34
CA GLY A 331 22.54 -14.59 3.29
C GLY A 331 21.09 -14.53 2.83
N ARG A 332 20.79 -15.08 1.66
CA ARG A 332 19.43 -15.14 1.12
C ARG A 332 18.66 -16.33 1.67
N LEU A 333 17.34 -16.19 1.82
CA LEU A 333 16.48 -17.24 2.36
C LEU A 333 16.30 -18.37 1.33
N VAL A 334 16.89 -19.54 1.58
CA VAL A 334 16.88 -20.67 0.63
C VAL A 334 15.83 -21.73 0.97
N SER A 335 15.39 -21.80 2.22
CA SER A 335 14.36 -22.77 2.65
C SER A 335 13.52 -22.27 3.81
N ILE A 336 12.23 -22.59 3.76
CA ILE A 336 11.27 -22.44 4.86
C ILE A 336 10.66 -23.81 5.12
N LEU A 337 10.92 -24.38 6.30
CA LEU A 337 10.32 -25.63 6.77
C LEU A 337 9.21 -25.29 7.76
N ARG A 338 7.99 -25.71 7.44
CA ARG A 338 6.81 -25.51 8.28
C ARG A 338 6.65 -26.60 9.34
N PRO A 339 5.84 -26.35 10.38
CA PRO A 339 5.59 -27.32 11.45
C PRO A 339 5.00 -28.65 10.98
N ASP A 340 4.24 -28.63 9.87
CA ASP A 340 3.64 -29.82 9.25
C ASP A 340 4.63 -30.63 8.38
N GLY A 341 5.89 -30.21 8.32
CA GLY A 341 6.94 -30.81 7.49
C GLY A 341 6.95 -30.31 6.04
N SER A 342 5.96 -29.52 5.61
CA SER A 342 5.97 -28.94 4.26
C SER A 342 7.10 -27.92 4.12
N THR A 343 7.74 -27.89 2.95
CA THR A 343 8.93 -27.08 2.72
C THR A 343 8.74 -26.20 1.48
N SER A 344 9.13 -24.92 1.57
CA SER A 344 9.36 -24.07 0.40
C SER A 344 10.85 -23.83 0.21
N THR A 345 11.32 -23.83 -1.03
CA THR A 345 12.73 -23.60 -1.35
C THR A 345 12.87 -22.55 -2.45
N ALA A 346 14.00 -21.85 -2.45
CA ALA A 346 14.35 -20.92 -3.51
C ALA A 346 15.84 -21.04 -3.86
N ALA A 347 16.13 -20.97 -5.16
CA ALA A 347 17.47 -20.83 -5.71
C ALA A 347 17.59 -19.47 -6.40
N TYR A 348 18.78 -18.88 -6.33
CA TYR A 348 19.03 -17.51 -6.79
C TYR A 348 20.18 -17.44 -7.79
N THR A 349 20.12 -16.45 -8.67
CA THR A 349 21.27 -15.99 -9.46
C THR A 349 22.29 -15.26 -8.56
N ASP A 350 23.48 -14.98 -9.08
CA ASP A 350 24.47 -14.12 -8.43
C ASP A 350 23.93 -12.69 -8.15
N LEU A 351 22.93 -12.25 -8.91
CA LEU A 351 22.22 -10.97 -8.73
C LEU A 351 21.14 -11.04 -7.64
N GLY A 352 20.95 -12.19 -6.98
CA GLY A 352 19.92 -12.39 -5.96
C GLY A 352 18.50 -12.55 -6.50
N LEU A 353 18.36 -12.82 -7.79
CA LEU A 353 17.05 -13.02 -8.43
C LEU A 353 16.67 -14.51 -8.43
N PRO A 354 15.43 -14.88 -8.09
CA PRO A 354 15.01 -16.28 -7.93
C PRO A 354 14.96 -17.02 -9.27
N THR A 355 15.85 -17.99 -9.49
CA THR A 355 15.86 -18.85 -10.69
C THR A 355 14.86 -19.98 -10.59
N GLU A 356 14.64 -20.48 -9.37
CA GLU A 356 13.72 -21.57 -9.08
C GLU A 356 13.10 -21.35 -7.72
N SER A 357 11.79 -21.51 -7.63
CA SER A 357 11.04 -21.43 -6.38
C SER A 357 10.05 -22.58 -6.31
N THR A 358 10.17 -23.40 -5.27
CA THR A 358 9.23 -24.48 -4.96
C THR A 358 8.39 -24.06 -3.77
N ARG A 359 7.08 -24.08 -3.95
CA ARG A 359 6.11 -23.76 -2.89
C ARG A 359 5.87 -24.98 -2.00
N CYS A 360 5.23 -24.75 -0.85
CA CYS A 360 4.88 -25.83 0.10
C CYS A 360 3.95 -26.91 -0.47
N ASP A 361 3.24 -26.63 -1.57
CA ASP A 361 2.41 -27.61 -2.30
C ASP A 361 3.24 -28.43 -3.33
N GLY A 362 4.56 -28.25 -3.36
CA GLY A 362 5.48 -28.89 -4.30
C GLY A 362 5.52 -28.25 -5.69
N LEU A 363 4.66 -27.26 -5.96
CA LEU A 363 4.63 -26.60 -7.27
C LEU A 363 5.88 -25.74 -7.45
N THR A 364 6.56 -25.96 -8.58
CA THR A 364 7.85 -25.32 -8.87
C THR A 364 7.71 -24.36 -10.05
N PHE A 365 8.18 -23.13 -9.84
CA PHE A 365 8.29 -22.09 -10.87
C PHE A 365 9.76 -21.88 -11.20
N ARG A 366 10.07 -21.73 -12.49
CA ARG A 366 11.44 -21.41 -12.94
C ARG A 366 11.43 -20.07 -13.65
N GLN A 367 12.47 -19.27 -13.43
CA GLN A 367 12.63 -17.97 -14.06
C GLN A 367 14.03 -17.83 -14.64
N GLU A 368 14.11 -17.15 -15.78
CA GLU A 368 15.37 -16.83 -16.44
C GLU A 368 15.50 -15.32 -16.54
N TYR A 369 16.72 -14.83 -16.38
CA TYR A 369 17.05 -13.40 -16.43
C TYR A 369 18.19 -13.13 -17.41
N ASP A 370 18.22 -11.94 -17.98
CA ASP A 370 19.38 -11.45 -18.72
C ASP A 370 20.52 -11.02 -17.78
N ALA A 371 21.66 -10.62 -18.35
CA ALA A 371 22.83 -10.16 -17.58
C ALA A 371 22.59 -8.89 -16.74
N LYS A 372 21.51 -8.15 -17.00
CA LYS A 372 21.08 -6.96 -16.25
C LYS A 372 20.01 -7.30 -15.21
N GLY A 373 19.62 -8.57 -15.08
CA GLY A 373 18.58 -9.01 -14.16
C GLY A 373 17.15 -8.78 -14.65
N ASN A 374 16.95 -8.44 -15.92
CA ASN A 374 15.59 -8.37 -16.49
C ASN A 374 15.10 -9.78 -16.79
N ARG A 375 13.88 -10.10 -16.36
CA ARG A 375 13.29 -11.43 -16.60
C ARG A 375 13.03 -11.66 -18.09
N ILE A 376 13.54 -12.76 -18.64
CA ILE A 376 13.39 -13.16 -20.05
C ILE A 376 12.47 -14.36 -20.23
N ALA A 377 12.28 -15.18 -19.20
CA ALA A 377 11.31 -16.27 -19.23
C ALA A 377 10.76 -16.60 -17.84
N VAL A 378 9.53 -17.12 -17.82
CA VAL A 378 8.92 -17.80 -16.66
C VAL A 378 8.34 -19.12 -17.16
N THR A 379 8.66 -20.20 -16.47
CA THR A 379 8.06 -21.53 -16.67
C THR A 379 7.20 -21.84 -15.45
N ASP A 380 5.91 -22.09 -15.69
CA ASP A 380 4.98 -22.49 -14.63
C ASP A 380 5.08 -24.00 -14.33
N PRO A 381 4.43 -24.50 -13.25
CA PRO A 381 4.50 -25.90 -12.86
C PRO A 381 3.96 -26.88 -13.92
N THR A 382 3.15 -26.41 -14.88
CA THR A 382 2.61 -27.23 -15.98
C THR A 382 3.59 -27.33 -17.16
N GLY A 383 4.72 -26.62 -17.10
CA GLY A 383 5.71 -26.53 -18.17
C GLY A 383 5.39 -25.45 -19.21
N ARG A 384 4.35 -24.63 -19.01
CA ARG A 384 4.05 -23.51 -19.91
C ARG A 384 5.09 -22.41 -19.71
N ILE A 385 5.65 -21.93 -20.82
CA ILE A 385 6.70 -20.91 -20.83
C ILE A 385 6.16 -19.59 -21.38
N ILE A 386 6.29 -18.53 -20.59
CA ILE A 386 6.07 -17.15 -21.02
C ILE A 386 7.44 -16.50 -21.23
N ARG A 387 7.70 -15.96 -22.42
CA ARG A 387 8.95 -15.27 -22.75
C ARG A 387 8.75 -13.77 -22.85
N PHE A 388 9.74 -13.02 -22.35
CA PHE A 388 9.81 -11.58 -22.40
C PHE A 388 11.01 -11.18 -23.25
N THR A 389 10.83 -10.18 -24.12
CA THR A 389 11.90 -9.68 -24.99
C THR A 389 11.91 -8.18 -24.94
N ARG A 390 13.06 -7.60 -24.58
CA ARG A 390 13.28 -6.15 -24.59
C ARG A 390 14.14 -5.78 -25.79
N PHE A 391 13.65 -4.84 -26.61
CA PHE A 391 14.41 -4.30 -27.73
C PHE A 391 14.96 -2.93 -27.35
N THR A 392 16.28 -2.78 -27.36
CA THR A 392 16.97 -1.49 -27.20
C THR A 392 17.58 -1.11 -28.55
N ARG A 393 16.82 -0.35 -29.36
CA ARG A 393 17.12 0.19 -30.71
C ARG A 393 17.80 -0.75 -31.75
N PHE A 394 17.12 -0.89 -32.89
CA PHE A 394 17.59 -1.41 -34.20
C PHE A 394 18.41 -2.72 -34.21
N THR A 395 17.80 -3.82 -33.78
CA THR A 395 18.10 -5.14 -34.36
C THR A 395 16.92 -5.57 -35.23
N ARG A 396 17.10 -5.49 -36.55
CA ARG A 396 16.20 -6.11 -37.53
C ARG A 396 16.14 -7.60 -37.20
N PHE A 397 14.98 -8.10 -36.77
CA PHE A 397 14.77 -9.54 -36.66
C PHE A 397 14.03 -10.09 -37.87
N THR A 398 14.70 -11.07 -38.47
CA THR A 398 14.18 -12.01 -39.44
C THR A 398 13.10 -12.87 -38.77
N ARG A 399 11.93 -12.87 -39.41
CA ARG A 399 10.69 -13.59 -39.10
C ARG A 399 10.93 -15.03 -38.61
N PHE A 400 10.32 -15.41 -37.47
CA PHE A 400 10.09 -16.81 -37.09
C PHE A 400 8.61 -17.12 -36.78
N THR A 401 8.22 -18.28 -37.32
CA THR A 401 7.05 -19.17 -37.24
C THR A 401 5.79 -18.85 -36.41
N ARG A 402 4.75 -18.48 -37.18
CA ARG A 402 3.35 -18.99 -37.29
C ARG A 402 2.39 -19.20 -36.11
N PHE A 403 2.76 -19.20 -34.82
CA PHE A 403 1.74 -19.18 -33.73
C PHE A 403 2.27 -18.57 -32.44
N THR A 404 2.20 -17.25 -32.27
CA THR A 404 2.42 -16.62 -30.96
C THR A 404 1.50 -15.44 -30.75
N ARG A 405 0.56 -15.56 -29.82
CA ARG A 405 -0.11 -14.42 -29.18
C ARG A 405 0.95 -13.70 -28.34
N PHE A 406 1.27 -12.45 -28.63
CA PHE A 406 2.22 -11.65 -27.86
C PHE A 406 1.62 -10.29 -27.53
N THR A 407 1.95 -9.76 -26.35
CA THR A 407 1.69 -8.34 -26.03
C THR A 407 2.97 -7.56 -26.25
N ARG A 408 2.93 -6.51 -27.07
CA ARG A 408 4.09 -5.65 -27.36
C ARG A 408 3.87 -4.26 -26.79
N PHE A 409 4.86 -3.77 -26.05
CA PHE A 409 4.90 -2.39 -25.58
C PHE A 409 5.92 -1.59 -26.39
N THR A 410 5.56 -0.40 -26.82
CA THR A 410 6.52 0.59 -27.34
C THR A 410 6.65 1.72 -26.35
N HIS A 411 7.83 2.32 -26.30
CA HIS A 411 8.14 3.42 -25.39
C HIS A 411 8.72 4.60 -26.17
N ASP A 412 8.61 5.80 -25.61
CA ASP A 412 9.36 6.97 -26.07
C ASP A 412 10.83 6.92 -25.61
N ASP A 413 11.61 7.93 -25.98
CA ASP A 413 13.02 8.03 -25.60
C ASP A 413 13.24 8.31 -24.10
N ARG A 414 12.18 8.68 -23.36
CA ARG A 414 12.18 8.89 -21.90
C ARG A 414 11.74 7.64 -21.13
N GLY A 415 11.31 6.60 -21.82
CA GLY A 415 10.84 5.33 -21.25
C GLY A 415 9.33 5.29 -20.95
N GLY A 416 8.57 6.32 -21.31
CA GLY A 416 7.10 6.33 -21.21
C GLY A 416 6.46 5.42 -22.25
N VAL A 417 5.38 4.70 -21.90
CA VAL A 417 4.69 3.79 -22.83
C VAL A 417 3.94 4.60 -23.89
N THR A 418 4.23 4.36 -25.16
CA THR A 418 3.58 5.04 -26.31
C THR A 418 2.54 4.17 -27.00
N SER A 419 2.69 2.84 -26.94
CA SER A 419 1.66 1.93 -27.44
C SER A 419 1.72 0.54 -26.80
N ILE A 420 0.57 -0.12 -26.79
CA ILE A 420 0.36 -1.49 -26.34
C ILE A 420 -0.34 -2.23 -27.49
N THR A 421 0.33 -3.21 -28.09
CA THR A 421 -0.28 -4.14 -29.04
C THR A 421 -0.66 -5.41 -28.31
N GLY A 422 -1.96 -5.71 -28.23
CA GLY A 422 -2.48 -6.91 -27.60
C GLY A 422 -2.23 -8.18 -28.42
N PRO A 423 -2.49 -9.37 -27.83
CA PRO A 423 -2.24 -10.67 -28.44
C PRO A 423 -3.05 -10.96 -29.70
N LEU A 424 -4.12 -10.21 -29.94
CA LEU A 424 -4.99 -10.31 -31.12
C LEU A 424 -4.69 -9.22 -32.16
N GLY A 425 -3.68 -8.37 -31.93
CA GLY A 425 -3.27 -7.29 -32.84
C GLY A 425 -3.92 -5.93 -32.57
N SER A 426 -4.83 -5.82 -31.60
CA SER A 426 -5.39 -4.53 -31.17
C SER A 426 -4.29 -3.62 -30.63
N VAL A 427 -4.29 -2.34 -31.03
CA VAL A 427 -3.26 -1.38 -30.61
C VAL A 427 -3.90 -0.27 -29.79
N THR A 428 -3.46 -0.08 -28.55
CA THR A 428 -3.74 1.10 -27.73
C THR A 428 -2.56 2.05 -27.84
N ARG A 429 -2.79 3.30 -28.24
CA ARG A 429 -1.77 4.36 -28.24
C ARG A 429 -1.99 5.27 -27.05
N ILE A 430 -0.90 5.67 -26.41
CA ILE A 430 -0.91 6.54 -25.24
C ILE A 430 -0.04 7.74 -25.58
N GLU A 431 -0.60 8.93 -25.48
CA GLU A 431 0.16 10.18 -25.53
C GLU A 431 0.27 10.70 -24.11
N CYS A 432 1.49 10.96 -23.66
CA CYS A 432 1.75 11.52 -22.34
C CYS A 432 2.22 12.97 -22.44
N ASP A 433 2.03 13.74 -21.38
CA ASP A 433 2.72 15.03 -21.20
C ASP A 433 4.21 14.81 -20.87
N GLU A 434 4.96 15.90 -20.72
CA GLU A 434 6.39 15.83 -20.39
C GLU A 434 6.67 15.21 -19.01
N ALA A 435 5.67 15.16 -18.12
CA ALA A 435 5.77 14.48 -16.83
C ALA A 435 5.41 12.98 -16.92
N GLY A 436 5.07 12.48 -18.10
CA GLY A 436 4.70 11.08 -18.33
C GLY A 436 3.25 10.75 -17.97
N LEU A 437 2.41 11.75 -17.67
CA LEU A 437 0.98 11.53 -17.41
C LEU A 437 0.21 11.41 -18.73
N PRO A 438 -0.68 10.40 -18.88
CA PRO A 438 -1.43 10.20 -20.12
C PRO A 438 -2.40 11.37 -20.37
N LEU A 439 -2.19 12.07 -21.48
CA LEU A 439 -3.05 13.12 -22.02
C LEU A 439 -4.18 12.53 -22.85
N THR A 440 -3.86 11.57 -23.71
CA THR A 440 -4.83 10.87 -24.55
C THR A 440 -4.53 9.37 -24.60
N ILE A 441 -5.59 8.57 -24.66
CA ILE A 441 -5.52 7.12 -24.85
C ILE A 441 -6.42 6.78 -26.03
N ASN A 442 -5.82 6.33 -27.13
CA ASN A 442 -6.50 6.01 -28.38
C ASN A 442 -6.51 4.50 -28.60
N PHE A 443 -7.70 3.90 -28.67
CA PHE A 443 -7.87 2.47 -28.96
C PHE A 443 -8.01 2.27 -30.48
N GLY A 444 -7.19 1.41 -31.07
CA GLY A 444 -7.16 1.15 -32.51
C GLY A 444 -8.47 0.53 -33.03
N GLU A 445 -8.77 0.81 -34.31
CA GLU A 445 -10.06 0.61 -34.99
C GLU A 445 -10.62 -0.82 -35.04
N GLN A 446 -9.89 -1.84 -34.58
CA GLN A 446 -10.44 -3.21 -34.48
C GLN A 446 -11.48 -3.37 -33.36
N TRP A 447 -11.63 -2.37 -32.49
CA TRP A 447 -12.75 -2.30 -31.53
C TRP A 447 -14.08 -1.83 -32.16
N PHE A 448 -14.06 -1.20 -33.35
CA PHE A 448 -15.22 -0.46 -33.87
C PHE A 448 -16.05 -1.18 -34.95
N ALA A 449 -15.73 -2.42 -35.30
CA ALA A 449 -16.58 -3.19 -36.21
C ALA A 449 -17.88 -3.71 -35.55
N ALA A 450 -18.09 -3.51 -34.24
CA ALA A 450 -19.29 -3.96 -33.53
C ALA A 450 -20.14 -2.85 -32.89
N SER A 451 -19.69 -1.59 -32.88
CA SER A 451 -20.48 -0.48 -32.34
C SER A 451 -20.00 0.84 -32.93
N GLY A 452 -20.77 1.42 -33.84
CA GLY A 452 -20.43 2.68 -34.51
C GLY A 452 -20.28 3.84 -33.52
N GLY A 453 -19.18 4.59 -33.66
CA GLY A 453 -18.97 5.89 -33.01
C GLY A 453 -17.54 6.11 -32.53
N ALA A 454 -16.74 6.85 -33.30
CA ALA A 454 -15.39 7.25 -32.90
C ALA A 454 -15.45 8.12 -31.62
N ALA A 455 -14.83 7.67 -30.52
CA ALA A 455 -14.69 8.44 -29.30
C ALA A 455 -13.24 8.92 -29.13
N LEU A 456 -13.00 10.20 -29.45
CA LEU A 456 -11.82 10.94 -29.04
C LEU A 456 -11.99 11.33 -27.56
N LEU A 457 -11.32 10.63 -26.65
CA LEU A 457 -11.21 11.08 -25.25
C LEU A 457 -10.09 12.11 -25.14
N ARG A 458 -10.45 13.39 -25.31
CA ARG A 458 -9.60 14.51 -24.87
C ARG A 458 -9.80 14.73 -23.37
N CYS A 459 -8.73 14.72 -22.60
CA CYS A 459 -8.76 15.21 -21.23
C CYS A 459 -8.83 16.74 -21.26
N ASN A 460 -10.05 17.31 -21.17
CA ASN A 460 -10.22 18.76 -21.11
C ASN A 460 -9.93 19.27 -19.69
N ARG A 461 -8.92 20.15 -19.59
CA ARG A 461 -8.67 21.01 -18.44
C ARG A 461 -9.43 22.34 -18.65
N HIS A 462 -9.97 22.88 -17.56
CA HIS A 462 -10.70 24.15 -17.36
C HIS A 462 -12.23 24.18 -17.45
N HIS A 463 -12.83 24.47 -16.30
CA HIS A 463 -13.78 25.58 -16.17
C HIS A 463 -13.49 26.38 -14.88
N ARG A 464 -12.89 27.56 -15.05
CA ARG A 464 -12.94 28.67 -14.10
C ARG A 464 -13.96 29.66 -14.67
N VAL A 465 -14.94 30.08 -13.87
CA VAL A 465 -15.88 31.14 -14.22
C VAL A 465 -15.63 32.29 -13.24
N ASP A 466 -15.09 33.39 -13.74
CA ASP A 466 -15.12 34.70 -13.10
C ASP A 466 -16.33 35.47 -13.62
N ALA A 467 -17.20 35.97 -12.73
CA ALA A 467 -17.84 37.28 -12.85
C ALA A 467 -18.50 37.70 -11.51
N PRO A 468 -18.60 39.01 -11.22
CA PRO A 468 -18.65 39.57 -9.87
C PRO A 468 -20.08 39.85 -9.38
N LEU A 469 -20.29 40.04 -8.06
CA LEU A 469 -21.27 41.01 -7.50
C LEU A 469 -21.23 41.09 -5.95
N ARG A 470 -20.86 42.30 -5.49
CA ARG A 470 -21.36 43.11 -4.35
C ARG A 470 -21.64 42.51 -2.96
N ALA A 471 -21.10 43.25 -1.99
CA ALA A 471 -21.26 43.13 -0.55
C ALA A 471 -22.71 43.28 -0.04
N GLY A 472 -23.02 42.50 1.01
CA GLY A 472 -24.14 42.70 1.94
C GLY A 472 -23.85 41.92 3.24
N ARG A 473 -23.77 42.65 4.36
CA ARG A 473 -23.47 42.15 5.72
C ARG A 473 -24.58 41.26 6.28
N SER A 474 -24.22 40.21 7.04
CA SER A 474 -24.70 39.92 8.41
C SER A 474 -24.17 38.57 8.92
N ALA A 475 -23.81 38.51 10.20
CA ALA A 475 -23.18 37.40 10.92
C ALA A 475 -24.19 36.40 11.50
N ALA A 476 -23.80 35.12 11.64
CA ALA A 476 -23.94 34.28 12.86
C ALA A 476 -23.51 32.81 12.62
N GLN A 477 -22.49 32.39 13.38
CA GLN A 477 -22.31 31.12 14.12
C GLN A 477 -22.77 29.76 13.54
N GLY A 478 -21.86 28.77 13.53
CA GLY A 478 -22.16 27.41 14.01
C GLY A 478 -21.85 26.21 13.10
N ALA A 479 -20.81 25.44 13.50
CA ALA A 479 -20.57 24.00 13.27
C ALA A 479 -20.07 23.48 11.89
N PRO A 480 -18.96 22.70 11.86
CA PRO A 480 -18.41 22.04 10.68
C PRO A 480 -18.95 20.61 10.42
N PRO A 481 -18.92 20.11 9.17
CA PRO A 481 -19.28 18.74 8.80
C PRO A 481 -18.13 17.70 9.00
N PRO A 482 -18.44 16.39 9.03
CA PRO A 482 -17.61 15.33 9.63
C PRO A 482 -16.51 14.76 8.73
N ILE A 483 -15.43 14.35 9.39
CA ILE A 483 -14.17 13.80 8.85
C ILE A 483 -14.22 12.26 8.89
N PHE A 484 -13.98 11.64 7.73
CA PHE A 484 -13.69 10.21 7.56
C PHE A 484 -12.34 9.85 8.19
N ARG A 485 -12.32 8.80 9.03
CA ARG A 485 -11.12 8.24 9.67
C ARG A 485 -10.77 6.89 9.02
N GLY A 486 -9.60 6.79 8.42
CA GLY A 486 -8.96 5.53 8.04
C GLY A 486 -7.82 5.23 9.02
N THR A 487 -7.86 4.06 9.67
CA THR A 487 -6.83 3.60 10.61
C THR A 487 -6.02 2.47 9.99
N HIS A 488 -4.71 2.65 9.86
CA HIS A 488 -3.77 1.57 9.52
C HIS A 488 -2.90 1.24 10.74
N ALA A 489 -2.93 -0.03 11.15
CA ALA A 489 -1.99 -0.62 12.10
C ALA A 489 -0.97 -1.43 11.29
N GLY A 490 0.31 -1.07 11.42
CA GLY A 490 1.42 -1.74 10.75
C GLY A 490 1.84 -3.02 11.48
N SER A 491 1.81 -4.13 10.75
CA SER A 491 2.54 -5.36 11.09
C SER A 491 3.87 -5.33 10.35
N VAL A 492 4.96 -5.59 11.07
CA VAL A 492 6.32 -5.65 10.51
C VAL A 492 6.52 -7.08 9.99
N CYS A 493 6.31 -7.28 8.68
CA CYS A 493 6.87 -8.42 7.95
C CYS A 493 8.04 -7.90 7.11
N ALA A 494 9.24 -8.44 7.36
CA ALA A 494 10.38 -8.23 6.49
C ALA A 494 10.12 -8.91 5.15
N VAL A 495 9.91 -8.11 4.10
CA VAL A 495 9.82 -8.57 2.72
C VAL A 495 11.23 -8.61 2.15
N VAL A 496 11.77 -9.81 1.98
CA VAL A 496 12.88 -10.07 1.05
C VAL A 496 12.24 -10.23 -0.32
N GLU A 497 12.55 -9.33 -1.25
CA GLU A 497 12.19 -9.48 -2.66
C GLU A 497 12.78 -10.80 -3.20
N GLY A 498 11.93 -11.77 -3.53
CA GLY A 498 12.38 -13.01 -4.18
C GLY A 498 11.56 -14.27 -3.93
N VAL A 499 10.67 -14.30 -2.93
CA VAL A 499 9.71 -15.40 -2.75
C VAL A 499 8.37 -14.80 -2.36
N SER A 500 7.44 -14.71 -3.32
CA SER A 500 6.06 -14.34 -3.03
C SER A 500 5.43 -15.40 -2.11
N PRO A 501 4.97 -15.07 -0.90
CA PRO A 501 3.81 -15.76 -0.37
C PRO A 501 2.64 -15.38 -1.27
N CYS A 502 1.87 -16.39 -1.70
CA CYS A 502 0.72 -16.23 -2.57
C CYS A 502 -0.08 -14.95 -2.27
N THR A 503 -0.09 -14.04 -3.23
CA THR A 503 -1.15 -13.06 -3.42
C THR A 503 -1.82 -13.40 -4.74
N PRO A 504 -3.16 -13.52 -4.79
CA PRO A 504 -3.86 -13.54 -6.07
C PRO A 504 -3.58 -12.21 -6.80
N ASP A 505 -3.64 -12.28 -8.12
CA ASP A 505 -3.23 -11.26 -9.08
C ASP A 505 -3.69 -9.83 -8.75
N GLY A 506 -2.80 -8.88 -9.04
CA GLY A 506 -3.11 -7.45 -8.98
C GLY A 506 -3.98 -7.03 -10.16
N GLU A 507 -5.22 -6.71 -9.88
CA GLU A 507 -6.03 -5.80 -10.68
C GLU A 507 -6.09 -4.43 -9.98
N ASP A 508 -5.88 -3.39 -10.77
CA ASP A 508 -5.99 -1.98 -10.39
C ASP A 508 -7.48 -1.62 -10.20
N GLU A 509 -8.08 -2.09 -9.10
CA GLU A 509 -9.45 -1.73 -8.73
C GLU A 509 -9.44 -0.53 -7.78
N ARG A 510 -9.91 0.62 -8.28
CA ARG A 510 -10.51 1.64 -7.43
C ARG A 510 -11.63 0.94 -6.67
N THR A 511 -11.41 0.64 -5.39
CA THR A 511 -12.39 0.02 -4.48
C THR A 511 -13.72 0.76 -4.58
N MET A 512 -14.68 0.19 -5.31
CA MET A 512 -16.08 0.55 -5.20
C MET A 512 -16.60 -0.07 -3.90
N MET A 513 -17.10 0.76 -3.00
CA MET A 513 -17.79 0.29 -1.80
C MET A 513 -19.03 -0.54 -2.21
N GLY A 514 -19.25 -1.69 -1.56
CA GLY A 514 -20.49 -2.46 -1.64
C GLY A 514 -20.43 -3.88 -2.24
N HIS A 515 -19.34 -4.28 -2.92
CA HIS A 515 -19.28 -5.61 -3.57
C HIS A 515 -19.41 -6.77 -2.55
N SER A 516 -18.68 -6.67 -1.44
CA SER A 516 -18.65 -7.65 -0.34
C SER A 516 -19.98 -7.74 0.39
N HIS A 517 -20.65 -6.60 0.62
CA HIS A 517 -21.94 -6.56 1.30
C HIS A 517 -23.05 -7.16 0.42
N ALA A 518 -23.05 -6.84 -0.88
CA ALA A 518 -24.00 -7.42 -1.83
C ALA A 518 -23.85 -8.95 -1.92
N MET A 519 -22.62 -9.46 -1.99
CA MET A 519 -22.35 -10.90 -2.00
C MET A 519 -22.73 -11.58 -0.67
N SER A 520 -22.47 -10.93 0.46
CA SER A 520 -22.85 -11.42 1.80
C SER A 520 -24.37 -11.48 1.98
N GLY A 521 -25.11 -10.49 1.47
CA GLY A 521 -26.58 -10.50 1.46
C GLY A 521 -27.14 -11.65 0.62
N ALA A 522 -26.63 -11.82 -0.60
CA ALA A 522 -27.02 -12.93 -1.48
C ALA A 522 -26.80 -14.30 -0.80
N LEU A 523 -25.62 -14.50 -0.21
CA LEU A 523 -25.26 -15.69 0.57
C LEU A 523 -26.22 -15.97 1.70
N LEU A 524 -26.46 -14.95 2.52
CA LEU A 524 -27.23 -15.10 3.74
C LEU A 524 -28.65 -15.52 3.37
N PHE A 525 -29.24 -14.94 2.33
CA PHE A 525 -30.56 -15.34 1.85
C PHE A 525 -30.57 -16.77 1.31
N ALA A 526 -29.66 -17.13 0.41
CA ALA A 526 -29.60 -18.47 -0.16
C ALA A 526 -29.35 -19.56 0.90
N GLY A 527 -28.54 -19.25 1.91
CA GLY A 527 -28.18 -20.14 3.00
C GLY A 527 -29.24 -20.28 4.09
N THR A 528 -29.99 -19.22 4.41
CA THR A 528 -31.05 -19.29 5.44
C THR A 528 -32.38 -19.79 4.88
N THR A 529 -32.63 -19.61 3.58
CA THR A 529 -33.89 -19.97 2.92
C THR A 529 -34.35 -21.41 3.21
N PRO A 530 -33.49 -22.45 3.17
CA PRO A 530 -33.89 -23.83 3.47
C PRO A 530 -34.33 -24.07 4.92
N PHE A 531 -33.97 -23.17 5.84
CA PHE A 531 -34.15 -23.34 7.29
C PHE A 531 -35.18 -22.37 7.88
N LEU A 532 -35.85 -21.56 7.06
CA LEU A 532 -36.82 -20.60 7.57
C LEU A 532 -38.11 -21.27 8.03
N PRO A 533 -38.64 -20.90 9.20
CA PRO A 533 -39.89 -21.44 9.69
C PRO A 533 -41.04 -21.13 8.71
N PRO A 534 -41.97 -22.08 8.47
CA PRO A 534 -43.20 -21.83 7.71
C PRO A 534 -44.08 -20.69 8.26
N MET A 535 -43.85 -20.28 9.51
CA MET A 535 -44.50 -19.13 10.13
C MET A 535 -44.05 -17.78 9.55
N VAL A 536 -42.87 -17.74 8.90
CA VAL A 536 -42.30 -16.56 8.24
C VAL A 536 -42.56 -16.60 6.71
N MET A 537 -42.63 -17.81 6.15
CA MET A 537 -42.74 -18.06 4.72
C MET A 537 -43.99 -18.89 4.47
N HIS A 538 -44.96 -18.36 3.73
CA HIS A 538 -46.28 -19.01 3.56
C HIS A 538 -46.20 -20.40 2.84
N ALA A 539 -45.02 -20.85 2.39
CA ALA A 539 -44.71 -22.18 1.84
C ALA A 539 -43.17 -22.41 1.79
N HIS A 540 -42.72 -23.61 1.39
CA HIS A 540 -41.38 -23.79 0.83
C HIS A 540 -41.24 -22.94 -0.43
N LEU A 541 -40.20 -22.11 -0.52
CA LEU A 541 -39.97 -21.26 -1.70
C LEU A 541 -39.73 -22.10 -2.96
N ALA A 542 -40.38 -21.71 -4.06
CA ALA A 542 -40.06 -22.26 -5.37
C ALA A 542 -38.64 -21.85 -5.80
N PRO A 543 -37.92 -22.65 -6.62
CA PRO A 543 -36.57 -22.33 -7.07
C PRO A 543 -36.42 -20.91 -7.66
N GLU A 544 -37.44 -20.43 -8.37
CA GLU A 544 -37.48 -19.09 -8.95
C GLU A 544 -37.53 -18.00 -7.87
N GLU A 545 -38.24 -18.23 -6.77
CA GLU A 545 -38.31 -17.29 -5.64
C GLU A 545 -37.01 -17.24 -4.85
N ILE A 546 -36.31 -18.38 -4.73
CA ILE A 546 -34.97 -18.44 -4.14
C ILE A 546 -34.01 -17.60 -4.99
N LEU A 547 -34.04 -17.76 -6.31
CA LEU A 547 -33.20 -17.02 -7.24
C LEU A 547 -33.49 -15.51 -7.18
N MET A 548 -34.77 -15.12 -7.25
CA MET A 548 -35.18 -13.73 -7.14
C MET A 548 -34.77 -13.12 -5.79
N GLY A 549 -35.04 -13.81 -4.68
CA GLY A 549 -34.70 -13.34 -3.35
C GLY A 549 -33.19 -13.21 -3.12
N THR A 550 -32.38 -14.08 -3.72
CA THR A 550 -30.91 -13.98 -3.69
C THR A 550 -30.43 -12.68 -4.34
N VAL A 551 -30.93 -12.37 -5.54
CA VAL A 551 -30.54 -11.15 -6.27
C VAL A 551 -31.06 -9.89 -5.58
N LEU A 552 -32.29 -9.89 -5.09
CA LEU A 552 -32.87 -8.73 -4.40
C LEU A 552 -32.23 -8.49 -3.03
N CYS A 553 -31.85 -9.55 -2.31
CA CYS A 553 -31.09 -9.44 -1.06
C CYS A 553 -29.71 -8.82 -1.28
N ALA A 554 -29.05 -9.14 -2.41
CA ALA A 554 -27.79 -8.50 -2.80
C ALA A 554 -27.93 -6.98 -2.94
N GLY A 555 -29.00 -6.52 -3.60
CA GLY A 555 -29.32 -5.10 -3.69
C GLY A 555 -29.69 -4.48 -2.34
N ALA A 556 -30.42 -5.22 -1.50
CA ALA A 556 -30.86 -4.74 -0.18
C ALA A 556 -29.71 -4.55 0.80
N ALA A 557 -28.63 -5.31 0.65
CA ALA A 557 -27.41 -5.12 1.43
C ALA A 557 -26.76 -3.74 1.21
N LEU A 558 -27.09 -3.02 0.15
CA LEU A 558 -26.57 -1.65 -0.08
C LEU A 558 -27.50 -0.54 0.44
N LEU A 559 -28.66 -0.87 1.00
CA LEU A 559 -29.56 0.15 1.54
C LEU A 559 -28.94 1.01 2.65
N PRO A 560 -28.13 0.47 3.58
CA PRO A 560 -27.45 1.28 4.59
C PRO A 560 -26.50 2.33 4.00
N ASP A 561 -25.82 2.00 2.89
CA ASP A 561 -24.84 2.88 2.22
C ASP A 561 -25.49 4.05 1.46
N LEU A 562 -26.81 4.16 1.44
CA LEU A 562 -27.51 5.33 0.92
C LEU A 562 -27.20 6.61 1.72
N ASP A 563 -26.58 6.50 2.90
CA ASP A 563 -26.05 7.64 3.66
C ASP A 563 -24.73 8.21 3.08
N HIS A 564 -24.10 7.52 2.11
CA HIS A 564 -22.83 7.94 1.51
C HIS A 564 -23.02 8.73 0.21
N HIS A 565 -23.46 9.98 0.31
CA HIS A 565 -23.77 10.84 -0.85
C HIS A 565 -22.59 11.20 -1.78
N ASP A 566 -21.34 11.07 -1.31
CA ASP A 566 -20.13 11.27 -2.12
C ASP A 566 -19.56 9.96 -2.70
N GLY A 567 -20.26 8.84 -2.47
CA GLY A 567 -19.80 7.50 -2.84
C GLY A 567 -20.14 7.14 -4.28
N THR A 568 -19.49 6.11 -4.81
CA THR A 568 -19.81 5.56 -6.14
C THR A 568 -21.25 5.04 -6.20
N ILE A 569 -21.79 4.53 -5.09
CA ILE A 569 -23.18 4.09 -4.95
C ILE A 569 -24.15 5.24 -5.19
N ALA A 570 -23.88 6.47 -4.74
CA ALA A 570 -24.84 7.59 -4.77
C ALA A 570 -25.37 7.98 -6.18
N ASN A 571 -24.74 7.51 -7.26
CA ASN A 571 -25.10 7.87 -8.63
C ASN A 571 -25.76 6.72 -9.43
N PHE A 572 -26.31 5.69 -8.77
CA PHE A 572 -26.93 4.54 -9.47
C PHE A 572 -28.15 4.90 -10.34
N LEU A 573 -28.86 5.99 -10.05
CA LEU A 573 -29.90 6.60 -10.89
C LEU A 573 -29.56 8.05 -11.27
N GLY A 574 -28.25 8.36 -11.33
CA GLY A 574 -27.77 9.70 -11.66
C GLY A 574 -28.17 10.76 -10.63
N PRO A 575 -28.67 11.95 -11.05
CA PRO A 575 -28.99 13.06 -10.14
C PRO A 575 -30.08 12.72 -9.09
N VAL A 576 -31.00 11.82 -9.44
CA VAL A 576 -32.12 11.43 -8.56
C VAL A 576 -31.60 10.68 -7.35
N SER A 577 -30.80 9.63 -7.57
CA SER A 577 -30.20 8.87 -6.47
C SER A 577 -29.25 9.73 -5.63
N LYS A 578 -28.52 10.67 -6.26
CA LYS A 578 -27.60 11.55 -5.53
C LYS A 578 -28.34 12.46 -4.55
N THR A 579 -29.49 12.98 -4.97
CA THR A 579 -30.36 13.81 -4.13
C THR A 579 -30.96 12.98 -3.00
N LEU A 580 -31.45 11.77 -3.30
CA LEU A 580 -31.94 10.83 -2.29
C LEU A 580 -30.87 10.52 -1.24
N CYS A 581 -29.63 10.23 -1.65
CA CYS A 581 -28.55 9.89 -0.72
C CYS A 581 -28.19 11.08 0.19
N ARG A 582 -28.21 12.31 -0.34
CA ARG A 582 -28.02 13.53 0.49
C ARG A 582 -29.12 13.68 1.54
N PHE A 583 -30.35 13.40 1.17
CA PHE A 583 -31.49 13.45 2.08
C PHE A 583 -31.42 12.35 3.16
N VAL A 584 -31.08 11.12 2.77
CA VAL A 584 -30.87 9.99 3.69
C VAL A 584 -29.73 10.29 4.65
N ALA A 585 -28.59 10.79 4.16
CA ALA A 585 -27.46 11.20 4.98
C ALA A 585 -27.86 12.28 6.01
N TRP A 586 -28.68 13.26 5.60
CA TRP A 586 -29.14 14.31 6.50
C TRP A 586 -30.05 13.78 7.63
N ILE A 587 -31.03 12.93 7.31
CA ILE A 587 -31.95 12.36 8.32
C ILE A 587 -31.26 11.35 9.24
N SER A 588 -30.35 10.55 8.70
CA SER A 588 -29.70 9.47 9.45
C SER A 588 -28.59 9.95 10.39
N GLY A 589 -28.21 11.23 10.34
CA GLY A 589 -27.11 11.79 11.11
C GLY A 589 -25.73 11.64 10.45
N GLY A 590 -25.69 11.35 9.15
CA GLY A 590 -24.49 11.14 8.36
C GLY A 590 -24.07 9.68 8.26
N HIS A 591 -22.92 9.45 7.61
CA HIS A 591 -22.39 8.12 7.33
C HIS A 591 -22.20 7.28 8.61
N ARG A 592 -22.65 6.02 8.61
CA ARG A 592 -22.50 5.04 9.70
C ARG A 592 -23.18 5.44 11.02
N HIS A 593 -24.39 5.99 10.92
CA HIS A 593 -25.27 6.31 12.05
C HIS A 593 -26.57 5.51 11.99
N ALA A 594 -27.73 6.16 11.80
CA ALA A 594 -29.03 5.48 11.91
C ALA A 594 -29.18 4.33 10.90
N THR A 595 -28.69 4.49 9.67
CA THR A 595 -28.68 3.48 8.59
C THR A 595 -27.93 2.19 8.94
N HIS A 596 -26.97 2.27 9.87
CA HIS A 596 -26.12 1.15 10.27
C HIS A 596 -26.50 0.65 11.67
N SER A 597 -27.81 0.46 11.91
CA SER A 597 -28.37 0.03 13.20
C SER A 597 -29.45 -1.04 13.04
N LEU A 598 -29.75 -1.77 14.12
CA LEU A 598 -30.87 -2.70 14.14
C LEU A 598 -32.22 -1.99 13.93
N PHE A 599 -32.30 -0.72 14.32
CA PHE A 599 -33.48 0.11 14.06
C PHE A 599 -33.72 0.26 12.54
N PHE A 600 -32.68 0.49 11.75
CA PHE A 600 -32.81 0.56 10.30
C PHE A 600 -33.17 -0.77 9.67
N VAL A 601 -32.58 -1.87 10.16
CA VAL A 601 -32.97 -3.24 9.73
C VAL A 601 -34.47 -3.47 9.98
N ALA A 602 -34.95 -3.15 11.18
CA ALA A 602 -36.37 -3.26 11.52
C ALA A 602 -37.24 -2.33 10.66
N LEU A 603 -36.82 -1.08 10.46
CA LEU A 603 -37.52 -0.09 9.65
C LEU A 603 -37.67 -0.54 8.19
N MET A 604 -36.59 -1.04 7.56
CA MET A 604 -36.64 -1.53 6.18
C MET A 604 -37.48 -2.81 6.06
N THR A 605 -37.41 -3.70 7.05
CA THR A 605 -38.23 -4.93 7.08
C THR A 605 -39.71 -4.60 7.19
N VAL A 606 -40.11 -3.82 8.21
CA VAL A 606 -41.50 -3.44 8.47
C VAL A 606 -42.02 -2.53 7.37
N GLY A 607 -41.22 -1.59 6.88
CA GLY A 607 -41.57 -0.70 5.77
C GLY A 607 -41.81 -1.46 4.47
N THR A 608 -40.98 -2.47 4.17
CA THR A 608 -41.19 -3.34 3.02
C THR A 608 -42.45 -4.18 3.19
N TRP A 609 -42.67 -4.77 4.37
CA TRP A 609 -43.90 -5.51 4.67
C TRP A 609 -45.15 -4.64 4.50
N ALA A 610 -45.14 -3.43 5.05
CA ALA A 610 -46.24 -2.48 4.95
C ALA A 610 -46.47 -2.06 3.48
N GLY A 611 -45.41 -1.74 2.73
CA GLY A 611 -45.52 -1.38 1.33
C GLY A 611 -46.07 -2.53 0.48
N VAL A 612 -45.57 -3.75 0.67
CA VAL A 612 -46.06 -4.94 -0.03
C VAL A 612 -47.54 -5.21 0.32
N THR A 613 -47.93 -5.05 1.58
CA THR A 613 -49.28 -5.34 2.07
C THR A 613 -50.30 -4.28 1.66
N TYR A 614 -49.96 -2.99 1.78
CA TYR A 614 -50.91 -1.89 1.60
C TYR A 614 -50.82 -1.21 0.23
N LEU A 615 -49.63 -1.17 -0.39
CA LEU A 615 -49.43 -0.57 -1.71
C LEU A 615 -49.37 -1.64 -2.82
N GLY A 616 -49.14 -2.91 -2.46
CA GLY A 616 -49.27 -4.05 -3.36
C GLY A 616 -48.25 -4.08 -4.50
N ARG A 617 -48.72 -4.49 -5.68
CA ARG A 617 -47.89 -4.71 -6.88
C ARG A 617 -47.06 -3.50 -7.34
N PRO A 618 -47.57 -2.25 -7.40
CA PRO A 618 -46.74 -1.11 -7.85
C PRO A 618 -45.56 -0.84 -6.91
N PHE A 619 -45.75 -0.96 -5.60
CA PHE A 619 -44.65 -0.85 -4.63
C PHE A 619 -43.64 -1.99 -4.82
N THR A 620 -44.13 -3.23 -4.95
CA THR A 620 -43.28 -4.42 -5.13
C THR A 620 -42.38 -4.28 -6.36
N LEU A 621 -42.91 -3.83 -7.49
CA LEU A 621 -42.13 -3.62 -8.71
C LEU A 621 -41.19 -2.41 -8.61
N GLY A 622 -41.62 -1.33 -7.98
CA GLY A 622 -40.76 -0.17 -7.73
C GLY A 622 -39.57 -0.50 -6.84
N LEU A 623 -39.79 -1.26 -5.77
CA LEU A 623 -38.74 -1.75 -4.88
C LEU A 623 -37.82 -2.75 -5.61
N THR A 624 -38.39 -3.68 -6.39
CA THR A 624 -37.61 -4.61 -7.23
C THR A 624 -36.65 -3.87 -8.15
N PHE A 625 -37.15 -2.87 -8.87
CA PHE A 625 -36.32 -2.02 -9.74
C PHE A 625 -35.19 -1.33 -8.97
N PHE A 626 -35.53 -0.76 -7.81
CA PHE A 626 -34.56 -0.06 -6.97
C PHE A 626 -33.45 -0.98 -6.47
N LEU A 627 -33.80 -2.16 -5.95
CA LEU A 627 -32.84 -3.15 -5.45
C LEU A 627 -31.98 -3.72 -6.59
N LEU A 628 -32.56 -3.97 -7.76
CA LEU A 628 -31.78 -4.40 -8.94
C LEU A 628 -30.80 -3.32 -9.41
N ALA A 629 -31.21 -2.05 -9.37
CA ALA A 629 -30.33 -0.94 -9.73
C ALA A 629 -29.11 -0.85 -8.78
N LEU A 630 -29.33 -1.07 -7.48
CA LEU A 630 -28.25 -1.20 -6.50
C LEU A 630 -27.38 -2.44 -6.76
N ALA A 631 -27.97 -3.60 -7.02
CA ALA A 631 -27.23 -4.84 -7.30
C ALA A 631 -26.33 -4.73 -8.55
N VAL A 632 -26.85 -4.16 -9.66
CA VAL A 632 -26.08 -3.92 -10.89
C VAL A 632 -24.89 -3.01 -10.63
N ARG A 633 -25.07 -1.96 -9.80
CA ARG A 633 -23.98 -1.06 -9.40
C ARG A 633 -22.96 -1.77 -8.51
N ALA A 634 -23.41 -2.58 -7.55
CA ALA A 634 -22.56 -3.33 -6.64
C ALA A 634 -21.64 -4.32 -7.36
N LEU A 635 -22.22 -5.02 -8.35
CA LEU A 635 -21.56 -6.09 -9.09
C LEU A 635 -20.72 -5.59 -10.28
N ASN A 636 -20.57 -4.26 -10.43
CA ASN A 636 -19.80 -3.64 -11.50
C ASN A 636 -20.25 -4.08 -12.92
N LEU A 637 -21.56 -4.34 -13.08
CA LEU A 637 -22.16 -4.74 -14.36
C LEU A 637 -22.44 -3.55 -15.28
N CYS A 638 -21.95 -2.36 -14.93
CA CYS A 638 -22.11 -1.13 -15.69
C CYS A 638 -20.76 -0.42 -15.89
N PRO A 639 -20.63 0.44 -16.92
CA PRO A 639 -19.41 1.19 -17.15
C PRO A 639 -19.00 2.02 -15.92
N PRO A 640 -17.69 2.15 -15.62
CA PRO A 640 -17.23 2.95 -14.49
C PRO A 640 -17.54 4.44 -14.70
N GLY A 641 -17.70 5.17 -13.60
CA GLY A 641 -17.93 6.62 -13.58
C GLY A 641 -19.33 7.05 -13.15
N HIS A 642 -19.65 8.33 -13.45
CA HIS A 642 -20.88 9.02 -13.02
C HIS A 642 -21.72 9.59 -14.19
N GLY A 643 -21.27 9.36 -15.43
CA GLY A 643 -21.94 9.86 -16.64
C GLY A 643 -23.19 9.05 -17.03
N PHE A 644 -23.90 9.51 -18.06
CA PHE A 644 -25.09 8.83 -18.60
C PHE A 644 -24.83 7.38 -19.01
N SER A 645 -23.63 7.07 -19.53
CA SER A 645 -23.24 5.70 -19.86
C SER A 645 -23.23 4.77 -18.65
N ALA A 646 -22.94 5.26 -17.45
CA ALA A 646 -22.94 4.46 -16.24
C ALA A 646 -24.36 4.27 -15.70
N TRP A 647 -25.06 5.36 -15.38
CA TRP A 647 -26.39 5.27 -14.76
C TRP A 647 -27.48 4.86 -15.76
N GLY A 648 -27.34 5.19 -17.04
CA GLY A 648 -28.27 4.76 -18.10
C GLY A 648 -28.25 3.24 -18.29
N THR A 649 -27.06 2.61 -18.24
CA THR A 649 -26.94 1.14 -18.27
C THR A 649 -27.58 0.50 -17.05
N ILE A 650 -27.42 1.08 -15.86
CA ILE A 650 -28.07 0.58 -14.63
C ILE A 650 -29.59 0.61 -14.78
N VAL A 651 -30.15 1.75 -15.22
CA VAL A 651 -31.60 1.91 -15.43
C VAL A 651 -32.11 0.88 -16.46
N ALA A 652 -31.40 0.70 -17.57
CA ALA A 652 -31.79 -0.25 -18.61
C ALA A 652 -31.78 -1.70 -18.08
N MET A 653 -30.69 -2.13 -17.42
CA MET A 653 -30.58 -3.49 -16.88
C MET A 653 -31.58 -3.75 -15.75
N ALA A 654 -31.74 -2.81 -14.80
CA ALA A 654 -32.71 -2.93 -13.73
C ALA A 654 -34.15 -2.95 -14.26
N GLY A 655 -34.44 -2.18 -15.31
CA GLY A 655 -35.74 -2.20 -15.99
C GLY A 655 -36.03 -3.53 -16.66
N ILE A 656 -35.07 -4.09 -17.42
CA ILE A 656 -35.17 -5.42 -18.03
C ILE A 656 -35.35 -6.49 -16.95
N GLY A 657 -34.51 -6.47 -15.91
CA GLY A 657 -34.58 -7.42 -14.80
C GLY A 657 -35.94 -7.35 -14.08
N THR A 658 -36.46 -6.14 -13.86
CA THR A 658 -37.78 -5.94 -13.25
C THR A 658 -38.89 -6.46 -14.14
N ALA A 659 -38.81 -6.28 -15.46
CA ALA A 659 -39.79 -6.82 -16.40
C ALA A 659 -39.77 -8.36 -16.43
N VAL A 660 -38.60 -8.99 -16.24
CA VAL A 660 -38.48 -10.45 -16.10
C VAL A 660 -39.06 -10.90 -14.76
N ILE A 661 -38.62 -10.32 -13.64
CA ILE A 661 -39.10 -10.64 -12.30
C ILE A 661 -40.61 -10.43 -12.18
N ALA A 662 -41.16 -9.40 -12.82
CA ALA A 662 -42.59 -9.11 -12.82
C ALA A 662 -43.47 -10.27 -13.31
N LYS A 663 -42.93 -11.19 -14.13
CA LYS A 663 -43.66 -12.37 -14.61
C LYS A 663 -43.82 -13.45 -13.53
N PHE A 664 -42.91 -13.48 -12.56
CA PHE A 664 -42.81 -14.55 -11.58
C PHE A 664 -43.08 -14.09 -10.14
N ILE A 665 -42.85 -12.81 -9.84
CA ILE A 665 -43.05 -12.29 -8.49
C ILE A 665 -44.55 -12.14 -8.18
N PRO A 666 -45.02 -12.70 -7.05
CA PRO A 666 -46.37 -12.44 -6.54
C PRO A 666 -46.59 -10.94 -6.32
N SER A 667 -47.85 -10.50 -6.30
CA SER A 667 -48.18 -9.11 -5.98
C SER A 667 -47.86 -8.73 -4.53
N ALA A 668 -47.88 -9.72 -3.63
CA ALA A 668 -47.56 -9.56 -2.22
C ALA A 668 -46.60 -10.68 -1.74
N PRO A 669 -45.31 -10.66 -2.14
CA PRO A 669 -44.37 -11.71 -1.78
C PRO A 669 -44.02 -11.62 -0.29
N GLY A 670 -44.48 -12.60 0.49
CA GLY A 670 -44.23 -12.66 1.94
C GLY A 670 -42.73 -12.77 2.30
N TRP A 671 -41.91 -13.24 1.37
CA TRP A 671 -40.47 -13.39 1.54
C TRP A 671 -39.66 -12.11 1.26
N LEU A 672 -40.22 -11.13 0.54
CA LEU A 672 -39.48 -9.91 0.15
C LEU A 672 -39.10 -9.03 1.35
N PRO A 673 -39.96 -8.79 2.36
CA PRO A 673 -39.57 -8.08 3.58
C PRO A 673 -38.42 -8.77 4.30
N TYR A 674 -38.43 -10.11 4.34
CA TYR A 674 -37.37 -10.90 4.92
C TYR A 674 -36.06 -10.75 4.14
N ALA A 675 -36.09 -10.83 2.80
CA ALA A 675 -34.92 -10.60 1.95
C ALA A 675 -34.30 -9.21 2.17
N VAL A 676 -35.14 -8.17 2.27
CA VAL A 676 -34.67 -6.80 2.50
C VAL A 676 -34.05 -6.64 3.89
N GLY A 677 -34.72 -7.15 4.92
CA GLY A 677 -34.20 -7.14 6.29
C GLY A 677 -32.88 -7.90 6.43
N LEU A 678 -32.79 -9.07 5.80
CA LEU A 678 -31.62 -9.91 5.82
C LEU A 678 -30.43 -9.28 5.09
N GLY A 679 -30.66 -8.60 3.96
CA GLY A 679 -29.64 -7.82 3.27
C GLY A 679 -29.08 -6.70 4.15
N CYS A 680 -29.96 -5.91 4.78
CA CYS A 680 -29.54 -4.85 5.71
C CYS A 680 -28.79 -5.43 6.93
N LEU A 681 -29.21 -6.59 7.43
CA LEU A 681 -28.53 -7.28 8.53
C LEU A 681 -27.15 -7.79 8.11
N ALA A 682 -27.01 -8.36 6.90
CA ALA A 682 -25.72 -8.80 6.37
C ALA A 682 -24.73 -7.64 6.26
N HIS A 683 -25.20 -6.46 5.84
CA HIS A 683 -24.40 -5.23 5.83
C HIS A 683 -23.95 -4.83 7.24
N LEU A 684 -24.89 -4.77 8.19
CA LEU A 684 -24.63 -4.43 9.59
C LEU A 684 -23.61 -5.39 10.24
N LEU A 685 -23.76 -6.70 10.01
CA LEU A 685 -22.83 -7.72 10.49
C LEU A 685 -21.46 -7.57 9.85
N GLY A 686 -21.40 -7.34 8.53
CA GLY A 686 -20.15 -7.07 7.82
C GLY A 686 -19.39 -5.90 8.41
N ASP A 687 -20.08 -4.80 8.69
CA ASP A 687 -19.48 -3.62 9.32
C ASP A 687 -19.02 -3.86 10.76
N SER A 688 -19.72 -4.75 11.48
CA SER A 688 -19.38 -5.15 12.84
C SER A 688 -18.14 -6.04 12.93
N ILE A 689 -17.72 -6.67 11.81
CA ILE A 689 -16.52 -7.52 11.74
C ILE A 689 -15.24 -6.68 11.57
N THR A 690 -15.39 -5.37 11.32
CA THR A 690 -14.27 -4.43 11.13
C THR A 690 -13.98 -3.59 12.38
N LYS A 691 -12.77 -3.02 12.46
CA LYS A 691 -12.30 -2.18 13.59
C LYS A 691 -13.09 -0.89 13.86
N GLN A 692 -14.06 -0.56 13.01
CA GLN A 692 -14.90 0.63 13.19
C GLN A 692 -16.19 0.32 13.97
N GLY A 693 -16.58 -0.97 14.07
CA GLY A 693 -17.82 -1.44 14.67
C GLY A 693 -19.09 -0.83 14.05
N ALA A 694 -20.26 -1.30 14.47
CA ALA A 694 -21.53 -0.70 14.07
C ALA A 694 -22.35 -0.20 15.28
N PRO A 695 -23.10 0.92 15.15
CA PRO A 695 -23.97 1.42 16.20
C PRO A 695 -25.31 0.66 16.26
N TRP A 696 -25.29 -0.60 16.71
CA TRP A 696 -26.46 -1.48 16.70
C TRP A 696 -27.69 -0.86 17.36
N LEU A 697 -27.49 -0.10 18.44
CA LEU A 697 -28.53 0.52 19.25
C LEU A 697 -28.63 2.05 19.07
N TRP A 698 -28.29 2.58 17.89
CA TRP A 698 -28.51 4.00 17.58
C TRP A 698 -29.93 4.44 18.03
N PRO A 699 -30.09 5.58 18.73
CA PRO A 699 -29.15 6.69 18.90
C PRO A 699 -28.16 6.55 20.08
N LEU A 700 -28.11 5.40 20.77
CA LEU A 700 -27.07 5.16 21.76
C LEU A 700 -25.70 5.16 21.07
N LYS A 701 -24.71 5.78 21.74
CA LYS A 701 -23.36 5.98 21.17
C LYS A 701 -22.50 4.71 21.16
N ASN A 702 -22.98 3.61 21.72
CA ASN A 702 -22.24 2.36 21.82
C ASN A 702 -22.12 1.71 20.43
N ARG A 703 -20.89 1.37 20.05
CA ARG A 703 -20.59 0.57 18.87
C ARG A 703 -20.23 -0.85 19.29
N TYR A 704 -20.70 -1.81 18.52
CA TYR A 704 -20.44 -3.23 18.74
C TYR A 704 -19.47 -3.71 17.67
N GLU A 705 -18.40 -4.36 18.11
CA GLU A 705 -17.31 -4.84 17.28
C GLU A 705 -17.07 -6.31 17.60
N ILE A 706 -16.99 -7.15 16.56
CA ILE A 706 -16.65 -8.56 16.62
C ILE A 706 -15.37 -8.73 15.80
N VAL A 707 -14.22 -8.53 16.44
CA VAL A 707 -12.93 -8.56 15.74
C VAL A 707 -12.58 -9.99 15.34
N ILE A 708 -12.92 -10.36 14.10
CA ILE A 708 -12.45 -11.61 13.50
C ILE A 708 -11.25 -11.31 12.56
N ILE A 709 -11.17 -10.11 11.96
CA ILE A 709 -10.17 -9.78 10.93
C ILE A 709 -9.66 -8.35 11.10
N GLN A 710 -8.32 -8.16 11.03
CA GLN A 710 -7.71 -6.84 11.27
C GLN A 710 -7.68 -5.92 10.03
N HIS A 711 -7.70 -6.47 8.81
CA HIS A 711 -7.78 -5.75 7.53
C HIS A 711 -8.39 -6.67 6.46
N SER A 712 -9.58 -6.34 5.95
CA SER A 712 -10.08 -6.94 4.71
C SER A 712 -9.57 -6.12 3.52
N GLY A 713 -8.28 -6.25 3.19
CA GLY A 713 -7.96 -6.23 1.76
C GLY A 713 -8.75 -7.39 1.11
N ASN A 714 -9.11 -7.31 -0.17
CA ASN A 714 -10.00 -8.26 -0.88
C ASN A 714 -9.79 -9.76 -0.60
N LYS A 715 -8.70 -10.19 0.06
CA LYS A 715 -8.45 -11.55 0.59
C LYS A 715 -9.62 -12.23 1.31
N LEU A 716 -10.36 -11.58 2.21
CA LEU A 716 -11.52 -12.27 2.83
C LEU A 716 -12.56 -12.64 1.76
N GLU A 717 -12.78 -11.74 0.82
CA GLU A 717 -13.73 -11.92 -0.28
C GLU A 717 -13.20 -12.97 -1.25
N THR A 718 -11.99 -12.81 -1.76
CA THR A 718 -11.40 -13.67 -2.79
C THR A 718 -10.97 -15.05 -2.26
N GLU A 719 -10.43 -15.14 -1.05
CA GLU A 719 -9.82 -16.37 -0.51
C GLU A 719 -10.76 -17.18 0.39
N ILE A 720 -11.85 -16.58 0.92
CA ILE A 720 -12.77 -17.27 1.84
C ILE A 720 -14.22 -17.19 1.34
N LEU A 721 -14.73 -15.98 1.07
CA LEU A 721 -16.14 -15.79 0.70
C LEU A 721 -16.46 -16.34 -0.69
N THR A 722 -15.61 -16.10 -1.70
CA THR A 722 -15.76 -16.56 -3.09
C THR A 722 -15.67 -18.08 -3.22
N PRO A 723 -14.74 -18.80 -2.54
CA PRO A 723 -14.72 -20.26 -2.55
C PRO A 723 -15.92 -20.88 -1.83
N ILE A 724 -16.31 -20.36 -0.66
CA ILE A 724 -17.52 -20.79 0.06
C ILE A 724 -18.76 -20.55 -0.83
N MET A 725 -18.80 -19.41 -1.54
CA MET A 725 -19.83 -19.08 -2.52
C MET A 725 -19.89 -20.04 -3.69
N GLY A 726 -18.75 -20.37 -4.29
CA GLY A 726 -18.67 -21.33 -5.38
C GLY A 726 -19.21 -22.70 -4.95
N ILE A 727 -18.82 -23.16 -3.75
CA ILE A 727 -19.28 -24.43 -3.19
C ILE A 727 -20.77 -24.37 -2.87
N ALA A 728 -21.26 -23.33 -2.18
CA ALA A 728 -22.67 -23.18 -1.82
C ALA A 728 -23.56 -23.09 -3.08
N THR A 729 -23.12 -22.37 -4.11
CA THR A 729 -23.82 -22.27 -5.41
C THR A 729 -23.85 -23.62 -6.14
N VAL A 730 -22.73 -24.35 -6.17
CA VAL A 730 -22.68 -25.70 -6.75
C VAL A 730 -23.57 -26.67 -5.97
N VAL A 731 -23.61 -26.58 -4.64
CA VAL A 731 -24.47 -27.41 -3.79
C VAL A 731 -25.94 -27.06 -4.02
N LEU A 732 -26.31 -25.79 -4.10
CA LEU A 732 -27.68 -25.36 -4.42
C LEU A 732 -28.09 -25.78 -5.83
N LEU A 733 -27.23 -25.59 -6.84
CA LEU A 733 -27.47 -26.08 -8.20
C LEU A 733 -27.58 -27.60 -8.25
N TRP A 734 -26.78 -28.33 -7.46
CA TRP A 734 -26.88 -29.78 -7.33
C TRP A 734 -28.22 -30.20 -6.72
N PHE A 735 -28.63 -29.59 -5.59
CA PHE A 735 -29.91 -29.90 -4.96
C PHE A 735 -31.10 -29.51 -5.83
N THR A 736 -31.03 -28.42 -6.58
CA THR A 736 -32.13 -28.00 -7.47
C THR A 736 -32.19 -28.79 -8.77
N ALA A 737 -31.05 -29.22 -9.32
CA ALA A 737 -31.00 -29.98 -10.57
C ALA A 737 -31.15 -31.50 -10.40
N LEU A 738 -30.78 -32.04 -9.22
CA LEU A 738 -30.68 -33.49 -8.99
C LEU A 738 -31.57 -34.01 -7.86
N SER A 739 -32.30 -33.17 -7.13
CA SER A 739 -33.37 -33.68 -6.25
C SER A 739 -34.55 -34.11 -7.13
N PRO A 740 -34.93 -35.40 -7.15
CA PRO A 740 -36.19 -35.80 -7.75
C PRO A 740 -37.30 -35.14 -6.93
N HIS A 741 -38.13 -34.33 -7.58
CA HIS A 741 -39.35 -33.80 -6.97
C HIS A 741 -40.15 -34.97 -6.35
N PRO A 742 -40.42 -34.98 -5.04
CA PRO A 742 -41.53 -35.75 -4.54
C PRO A 742 -42.80 -34.89 -4.73
N PHE A 743 -43.58 -35.30 -5.74
CA PHE A 743 -45.00 -35.00 -5.97
C PHE A 743 -45.38 -33.68 -6.67
N SER A 744 -45.86 -33.87 -7.91
CA SER A 744 -47.19 -33.50 -8.45
C SER A 744 -48.02 -32.45 -7.74
#